data_AF-A0A8C4TUF4-F1
#
_entry.id   AF-A0A8C4TUF4-F1
#
_cell.length_a   1.000
_cell.length_b   1.000
_cell.length_c   1.000
_cell.angle_alpha   90.00
_cell.angle_beta   90.00
_cell.angle_gamma   90.00
#
_symmetry.space_group_name_H-M   'P 1'
#
loop_
_entity.id
_entity.type
_entity.pdbx_description
1 polymer ?
#
loop_
_entity_poly.entity_id
_entity_poly.type
_entity_poly.pdbx_seq_one_letter_code
_entity_poly.pdbx_strand_id
1 'polypeptide(L)'
;MDLDSRSMTSEPASPMNGAGEEKTELSSPAFHSRDSGFFERGIKTMLSIRKSKQSLNKEKGKEGTGTWKGKRLSLRLSKSYDEKKNTVCNGVEDIGEKIEAESIQGKPLSVMEINELIQKGQLLEAFANIKYLEDETITERDAEKYKDNPQELVRKSKDVDLLYNSITNMIQSIVVGTLEHPTVENATLTSLVTLIAREEAAHPNTGNAAGPGSDLLGTPRKWREEWKEAINESARKRVLRVPMASKEEESSWLDLHLGFLQKCLSEDLLKIKLSVKKCYPEEYQVCDVYVEAFHKAIASHLQDLSRRPLEFNELYTLLDWVANVYRSELFLGHPDLKPEVKTENLSLLLAPADWDKLKTDYIASAKGKIKSYFGNILRLEVTEKWEKEVHPEVKENLYHSSLSFDIQTIIGEHMKISGVISRSLEMKMLELCLAELQEFIPRFGEEFMAWSTAQDSPIFAPCFAAYINSFHDLASGLETMFKVNTEELQKILEALTRNFTNIFFNKLRTKVQPLLKKILTKDWIFAAERPDSLASAVSQFSEHLQHMREPTGQELLRDVHKYVVKEYIMQVIKPRRKMNRETRQQVSEKMNQEARILNNMLIDQGSDSDWLLPAIHHIADIIGEKKKDKIKEYVKELCQDYPDIRKEHVLAVLALRGLGHTRRAAILRQGYHALESPDGGECSTLFAEIDAPLIVSCF
;
A
#
# COMPACT_ATOMS: atom_id res chain seq x y z
N MET A 1 64.62 -34.41 21.56
CA MET A 1 64.05 -35.60 22.23
C MET A 1 63.12 -36.24 21.23
N ASP A 2 63.71 -37.21 20.54
CA ASP A 2 63.10 -38.13 19.61
C ASP A 2 61.94 -38.90 20.26
N LEU A 3 60.96 -39.31 19.45
CA LEU A 3 60.87 -40.72 19.05
C LEU A 3 59.75 -40.93 18.01
N ASP A 4 60.21 -41.47 16.88
CA ASP A 4 59.50 -42.07 15.76
C ASP A 4 58.55 -43.22 16.15
N SER A 5 57.58 -43.51 15.28
CA SER A 5 57.50 -44.84 14.66
C SER A 5 56.67 -44.83 13.38
N ARG A 6 57.38 -45.07 12.27
CA ARG A 6 56.89 -45.46 10.95
C ARG A 6 56.26 -46.86 10.96
N SER A 7 55.32 -47.09 10.04
CA SER A 7 55.25 -48.35 9.28
C SER A 7 54.50 -48.12 7.97
N MET A 8 55.18 -48.43 6.86
CA MET A 8 54.72 -48.36 5.47
C MET A 8 54.49 -49.78 4.90
N THR A 9 53.95 -49.80 3.68
CA THR A 9 53.78 -50.92 2.70
C THR A 9 52.41 -51.62 2.78
N SER A 10 51.66 -51.84 1.71
CA SER A 10 51.96 -51.96 0.27
C SER A 10 50.66 -51.88 -0.57
N GLU A 11 50.73 -51.26 -1.75
CA GLU A 11 49.80 -51.40 -2.89
C GLU A 11 49.80 -52.86 -3.43
N PRO A 12 48.76 -53.37 -4.15
CA PRO A 12 48.47 -52.89 -5.53
C PRO A 12 47.02 -53.03 -6.08
N ALA A 13 46.84 -52.42 -7.26
CA ALA A 13 45.95 -52.79 -8.39
C ALA A 13 44.44 -52.40 -8.37
N SER A 14 44.08 -51.60 -9.37
CA SER A 14 42.71 -51.28 -9.84
C SER A 14 42.01 -52.50 -10.49
N PRO A 15 40.66 -52.51 -10.61
CA PRO A 15 40.06 -52.01 -11.87
C PRO A 15 38.71 -51.26 -11.73
N MET A 16 38.31 -50.69 -12.87
CA MET A 16 37.08 -49.96 -13.20
C MET A 16 35.75 -50.57 -12.71
N ASN A 17 34.84 -49.73 -12.21
CA ASN A 17 33.56 -49.40 -12.84
C ASN A 17 32.70 -48.52 -11.92
N GLY A 18 31.98 -47.58 -12.53
CA GLY A 18 31.21 -46.55 -11.83
C GLY A 18 29.87 -47.01 -11.30
N ALA A 19 29.41 -46.32 -10.27
CA ALA A 19 28.01 -46.09 -9.91
C ALA A 19 28.00 -44.91 -8.93
N GLY A 20 27.56 -43.75 -9.39
CA GLY A 20 27.26 -42.61 -8.51
C GLY A 20 25.89 -42.83 -7.88
N GLU A 21 25.83 -42.76 -6.56
CA GLU A 21 24.59 -42.78 -5.79
C GLU A 21 23.74 -41.55 -6.11
N GLU A 22 22.61 -41.77 -6.81
CA GLU A 22 21.50 -40.81 -6.86
C GLU A 22 20.82 -40.77 -5.49
N LYS A 23 20.96 -39.65 -4.77
CA LYS A 23 19.98 -39.23 -3.78
C LYS A 23 18.75 -38.73 -4.52
N THR A 24 17.68 -39.50 -4.46
CA THR A 24 16.35 -39.18 -4.99
C THR A 24 15.72 -38.04 -4.19
N GLU A 25 15.70 -36.83 -4.74
CA GLU A 25 14.75 -35.79 -4.36
C GLU A 25 13.89 -35.44 -5.59
N LEU A 26 12.70 -36.05 -5.64
CA LEU A 26 11.62 -35.65 -6.56
C LEU A 26 11.14 -34.26 -6.17
N SER A 27 11.46 -33.25 -6.98
CA SER A 27 10.86 -31.92 -6.88
C SER A 27 9.66 -31.83 -7.84
N SER A 28 8.47 -31.74 -7.25
CA SER A 28 7.22 -31.34 -7.91
C SER A 28 7.29 -29.89 -8.43
N PRO A 29 6.51 -29.49 -9.44
CA PRO A 29 6.49 -28.12 -9.91
C PRO A 29 5.82 -27.22 -8.88
N ALA A 30 6.56 -26.22 -8.39
CA ALA A 30 6.08 -25.25 -7.42
C ALA A 30 4.98 -24.36 -8.01
N PHE A 31 3.83 -24.34 -7.33
CA PHE A 31 2.84 -23.27 -7.46
C PHE A 31 3.50 -21.95 -7.04
N HIS A 32 3.54 -20.97 -7.93
CA HIS A 32 3.88 -19.60 -7.56
C HIS A 32 2.72 -19.02 -6.74
N SER A 33 2.75 -19.19 -5.42
CA SER A 33 1.94 -18.35 -4.52
C SER A 33 2.50 -16.93 -4.62
N ARG A 34 1.65 -15.98 -5.00
CA ARG A 34 1.95 -14.55 -4.80
C ARG A 34 1.87 -14.31 -3.31
N ASP A 35 3.03 -14.22 -2.68
CA ASP A 35 3.24 -14.09 -1.25
C ASP A 35 2.59 -12.78 -0.74
N SER A 36 1.39 -12.85 -0.16
CA SER A 36 0.68 -11.75 0.49
C SER A 36 1.48 -11.18 1.68
N GLY A 37 2.38 -11.97 2.26
CA GLY A 37 3.36 -11.55 3.26
C GLY A 37 4.52 -10.71 2.71
N PHE A 38 4.64 -10.51 1.40
CA PHE A 38 5.62 -9.60 0.79
C PHE A 38 5.33 -8.14 1.15
N PHE A 39 4.08 -7.78 1.43
CA PHE A 39 3.62 -6.41 1.64
C PHE A 39 4.16 -5.79 2.94
N GLU A 40 3.86 -6.42 4.08
CA GLU A 40 4.41 -5.97 5.36
C GLU A 40 5.92 -6.18 5.42
N ARG A 41 6.47 -7.22 4.78
CA ARG A 41 7.92 -7.39 4.68
C ARG A 41 8.55 -6.31 3.83
N GLY A 42 7.97 -5.83 2.74
CA GLY A 42 8.51 -4.78 1.89
C GLY A 42 8.65 -3.45 2.64
N ILE A 43 7.58 -3.03 3.32
CA ILE A 43 7.57 -1.80 4.12
C ILE A 43 8.42 -1.97 5.40
N LYS A 44 8.32 -3.10 6.13
CA LYS A 44 9.22 -3.38 7.27
C LYS A 44 10.66 -3.48 6.84
N THR A 45 10.96 -4.01 5.65
CA THR A 45 12.32 -4.11 5.09
C THR A 45 12.80 -2.74 4.62
N MET A 46 11.96 -1.89 4.02
CA MET A 46 12.31 -0.50 3.73
C MET A 46 12.63 0.30 5.00
N LEU A 47 11.76 0.19 6.02
CA LEU A 47 11.96 0.82 7.34
C LEU A 47 13.14 0.20 8.10
N SER A 48 13.49 -1.07 7.85
CA SER A 48 14.68 -1.74 8.39
C SER A 48 15.95 -1.44 7.58
N ILE A 49 15.85 -1.22 6.27
CA ILE A 49 16.92 -0.71 5.40
C ILE A 49 17.24 0.72 5.84
N ARG A 50 16.28 1.51 6.31
CA ARG A 50 16.54 2.80 6.95
C ARG A 50 17.41 2.64 8.21
N LYS A 51 17.09 1.67 9.08
CA LYS A 51 17.96 1.31 10.23
C LYS A 51 19.35 0.84 9.80
N SER A 52 19.44 0.04 8.72
CA SER A 52 20.70 -0.49 8.20
C SER A 52 21.54 0.54 7.42
N LYS A 53 20.93 1.48 6.69
CA LYS A 53 21.63 2.58 6.01
C LYS A 53 22.17 3.60 7.01
N GLN A 54 21.48 3.84 8.13
CA GLN A 54 22.02 4.62 9.24
C GLN A 54 23.18 3.90 9.96
N SER A 55 23.16 2.57 10.07
CA SER A 55 24.33 1.82 10.58
C SER A 55 25.49 1.78 9.57
N LEU A 56 25.20 1.68 8.27
CA LEU A 56 26.18 1.73 7.18
C LEU A 56 26.82 3.11 7.00
N ASN A 57 26.13 4.21 7.31
CA ASN A 57 26.75 5.55 7.33
C ASN A 57 27.70 5.74 8.51
N LYS A 58 27.63 4.90 9.55
CA LYS A 58 28.70 4.75 10.56
C LYS A 58 29.89 3.92 10.07
N GLU A 59 29.72 3.11 9.02
CA GLU A 59 30.75 2.19 8.50
C GLU A 59 31.31 2.56 7.11
N LYS A 60 30.73 3.54 6.40
CA LYS A 60 31.25 4.07 5.12
C LYS A 60 32.41 5.04 5.33
N GLY A 61 33.44 4.53 5.99
CA GLY A 61 34.83 4.92 5.82
C GLY A 61 35.64 3.70 5.40
N LYS A 62 35.27 3.05 4.28
CA LYS A 62 36.09 2.09 3.51
C LYS A 62 35.37 1.64 2.23
N GLU A 63 36.09 1.72 1.11
CA GLU A 63 35.66 1.41 -0.27
C GLU A 63 35.37 -0.07 -0.55
N GLY A 64 34.72 -0.35 -1.69
CA GLY A 64 34.86 -1.65 -2.37
C GLY A 64 33.77 -2.03 -3.38
N THR A 65 33.92 -1.57 -4.61
CA THR A 65 33.42 -2.05 -5.92
C THR A 65 32.77 -3.44 -6.07
N GLY A 66 31.74 -3.54 -6.94
CA GLY A 66 31.35 -4.81 -7.60
C GLY A 66 30.03 -4.79 -8.39
N THR A 67 30.11 -4.63 -9.71
CA THR A 67 29.04 -4.77 -10.74
C THR A 67 28.94 -6.25 -11.17
N TRP A 68 27.81 -6.87 -11.58
CA TRP A 68 27.31 -6.89 -12.98
C TRP A 68 26.23 -8.01 -13.20
N LYS A 69 25.17 -7.65 -13.97
CA LYS A 69 24.19 -8.36 -14.86
C LYS A 69 24.18 -9.91 -14.92
N GLY A 70 23.06 -10.62 -15.12
CA GLY A 70 21.83 -10.33 -15.87
C GLY A 70 21.90 -10.85 -17.33
N LYS A 71 21.41 -12.08 -17.59
CA LYS A 71 21.09 -12.73 -18.90
C LYS A 71 20.10 -13.87 -18.57
N ARG A 72 18.88 -14.06 -19.12
CA ARG A 72 18.21 -13.96 -20.44
C ARG A 72 18.75 -14.91 -21.51
N LEU A 73 17.77 -15.52 -22.23
CA LEU A 73 17.83 -16.35 -23.45
C LEU A 73 17.91 -17.86 -23.13
N SER A 74 17.32 -18.79 -23.89
CA SER A 74 16.37 -18.78 -25.00
C SER A 74 16.11 -20.25 -25.33
N LEU A 75 14.86 -20.61 -25.61
CA LEU A 75 14.48 -21.95 -26.07
C LEU A 75 14.83 -22.13 -27.56
N ARG A 76 15.53 -23.22 -27.90
CA ARG A 76 15.52 -23.82 -29.24
C ARG A 76 15.40 -25.34 -29.13
N LEU A 77 14.29 -25.82 -29.67
CA LEU A 77 13.95 -27.19 -30.05
C LEU A 77 15.04 -27.82 -30.94
N SER A 78 15.24 -29.14 -30.85
CA SER A 78 15.15 -30.07 -32.00
C SER A 78 15.40 -31.55 -31.62
N LYS A 79 14.40 -32.39 -31.93
CA LYS A 79 14.42 -33.73 -32.59
C LYS A 79 15.49 -34.79 -32.26
N SER A 80 15.02 -36.00 -31.91
CA SER A 80 15.10 -37.25 -32.71
C SER A 80 14.27 -38.35 -32.00
N TYR A 81 13.26 -38.99 -32.62
CA TYR A 81 13.28 -40.18 -33.49
C TYR A 81 13.93 -41.44 -32.88
N ASP A 82 13.09 -42.43 -32.51
CA ASP A 82 12.98 -43.77 -33.14
C ASP A 82 11.97 -44.60 -32.30
N GLU A 83 10.77 -44.97 -32.78
CA GLU A 83 10.36 -45.94 -33.81
C GLU A 83 10.64 -47.43 -33.49
N LYS A 84 9.55 -48.19 -33.24
CA LYS A 84 9.25 -49.57 -33.72
C LYS A 84 7.89 -50.00 -33.13
N LYS A 85 6.78 -49.93 -33.90
CA LYS A 85 6.20 -50.92 -34.85
C LYS A 85 5.88 -52.26 -34.19
N ASN A 86 4.60 -52.52 -33.90
CA ASN A 86 3.54 -53.07 -34.77
C ASN A 86 3.70 -54.56 -35.06
N THR A 87 2.66 -55.34 -34.76
CA THR A 87 2.21 -56.43 -35.63
C THR A 87 0.68 -56.47 -35.62
N VAL A 88 0.15 -56.59 -36.82
CA VAL A 88 -1.23 -56.49 -37.29
C VAL A 88 -1.84 -57.88 -37.35
N CYS A 89 -3.17 -57.99 -37.28
CA CYS A 89 -3.93 -58.78 -38.25
C CYS A 89 -5.38 -58.26 -38.37
N ASN A 90 -5.78 -58.09 -39.64
CA ASN A 90 -7.05 -57.56 -40.13
C ASN A 90 -8.22 -58.55 -39.95
N GLY A 91 -9.43 -58.00 -39.98
CA GLY A 91 -10.66 -58.70 -40.34
C GLY A 91 -11.80 -57.71 -40.48
N VAL A 92 -12.17 -57.40 -41.72
CA VAL A 92 -13.39 -56.66 -42.10
C VAL A 92 -14.56 -57.63 -42.03
N GLU A 93 -15.70 -57.24 -41.47
CA GLU A 93 -17.01 -57.52 -42.08
C GLU A 93 -18.12 -56.69 -41.44
N ASP A 94 -18.95 -56.16 -42.34
CA ASP A 94 -20.16 -55.38 -42.15
C ASP A 94 -21.32 -56.36 -41.89
N ILE A 95 -22.00 -56.23 -40.75
CA ILE A 95 -23.30 -56.87 -40.53
C ILE A 95 -24.17 -55.88 -39.74
N GLY A 96 -25.16 -55.32 -40.43
CA GLY A 96 -26.27 -54.63 -39.78
C GLY A 96 -27.16 -55.64 -39.06
N GLU A 97 -27.37 -55.44 -37.78
CA GLU A 97 -28.41 -56.11 -37.01
C GLU A 97 -29.36 -55.08 -36.40
N LYS A 98 -30.60 -55.07 -36.92
CA LYS A 98 -31.78 -54.65 -36.19
C LYS A 98 -31.87 -55.47 -34.91
N ILE A 99 -31.75 -54.83 -33.75
CA ILE A 99 -32.14 -55.45 -32.49
C ILE A 99 -33.62 -55.14 -32.31
N GLU A 100 -34.44 -56.14 -32.64
CA GLU A 100 -35.84 -56.21 -32.24
C GLU A 100 -35.94 -56.19 -30.71
N ALA A 101 -36.99 -55.53 -30.21
CA ALA A 101 -37.30 -55.50 -28.79
C ALA A 101 -37.57 -56.92 -28.29
N GLU A 102 -36.69 -57.44 -27.43
CA GLU A 102 -36.98 -58.64 -26.66
C GLU A 102 -38.13 -58.37 -25.70
N SER A 103 -39.28 -58.98 -25.99
CA SER A 103 -40.40 -59.09 -25.07
C SER A 103 -39.96 -59.88 -23.84
N ILE A 104 -40.13 -59.31 -22.65
CA ILE A 104 -39.93 -60.01 -21.38
C ILE A 104 -40.96 -61.14 -21.29
N GLN A 105 -40.56 -62.35 -21.66
CA GLN A 105 -41.35 -63.56 -21.48
C GLN A 105 -40.86 -64.28 -20.23
N GLY A 106 -41.25 -63.76 -19.06
CA GLY A 106 -40.91 -64.28 -17.74
C GLY A 106 -41.82 -63.70 -16.68
N LYS A 107 -42.09 -64.48 -15.62
CA LYS A 107 -42.91 -64.08 -14.46
C LYS A 107 -42.41 -62.74 -13.89
N PRO A 108 -43.27 -61.75 -13.59
CA PRO A 108 -42.81 -60.45 -13.11
C PRO A 108 -41.98 -60.61 -11.83
N LEU A 109 -40.82 -59.95 -11.81
CA LEU A 109 -39.97 -59.90 -10.62
C LEU A 109 -40.73 -59.24 -9.47
N SER A 110 -40.52 -59.76 -8.26
CA SER A 110 -41.04 -59.13 -7.06
C SER A 110 -40.41 -57.75 -6.84
N VAL A 111 -41.11 -56.86 -6.13
CA VAL A 111 -40.61 -55.53 -5.74
C VAL A 111 -39.23 -55.62 -5.07
N MET A 112 -38.98 -56.69 -4.29
CA MET A 112 -37.71 -56.93 -3.63
C MET A 112 -36.58 -57.27 -4.62
N GLU A 113 -36.84 -58.18 -5.57
CA GLU A 113 -35.87 -58.56 -6.61
C GLU A 113 -35.52 -57.37 -7.52
N ILE A 114 -36.50 -56.54 -7.86
CA ILE A 114 -36.27 -55.31 -8.62
C ILE A 114 -35.40 -54.34 -7.84
N ASN A 115 -35.66 -54.15 -6.54
CA ASN A 115 -34.82 -53.31 -5.71
C ASN A 115 -33.38 -53.86 -5.60
N GLU A 116 -33.18 -55.19 -5.54
CA GLU A 116 -31.84 -55.79 -5.60
C GLU A 116 -31.11 -55.49 -6.91
N LEU A 117 -31.80 -55.48 -8.06
CA LEU A 117 -31.22 -55.08 -9.34
C LEU A 117 -30.77 -53.62 -9.33
N ILE A 118 -31.55 -52.72 -8.70
CA ILE A 118 -31.17 -51.31 -8.51
C ILE A 118 -29.90 -51.21 -7.67
N GLN A 119 -29.83 -51.94 -6.55
CA GLN A 119 -28.65 -51.94 -5.67
C GLN A 119 -27.39 -52.52 -6.36
N LYS A 120 -27.57 -53.46 -7.30
CA LYS A 120 -26.47 -54.02 -8.12
C LYS A 120 -26.06 -53.13 -9.30
N GLY A 121 -26.73 -51.98 -9.50
CA GLY A 121 -26.44 -51.06 -10.60
C GLY A 121 -26.96 -51.49 -11.97
N GLN A 122 -27.80 -52.53 -12.04
CA GLN A 122 -28.42 -53.03 -13.28
C GLN A 122 -29.67 -52.19 -13.63
N LEU A 123 -29.46 -50.89 -13.84
CA LEU A 123 -30.55 -49.90 -13.89
C LEU A 123 -31.52 -50.08 -15.07
N LEU A 124 -31.02 -50.52 -16.23
CA LEU A 124 -31.86 -50.71 -17.43
C LEU A 124 -32.83 -51.89 -17.28
N GLU A 125 -32.37 -52.96 -16.63
CA GLU A 125 -33.18 -54.15 -16.34
C GLU A 125 -34.19 -53.85 -15.23
N ALA A 126 -33.75 -53.15 -14.17
CA ALA A 126 -34.64 -52.68 -13.12
C ALA A 126 -35.76 -51.80 -13.67
N PHE A 127 -35.45 -50.83 -14.53
CA PHE A 127 -36.46 -49.94 -15.12
C PHE A 127 -37.47 -50.66 -16.00
N ALA A 128 -37.04 -51.64 -16.81
CA ALA A 128 -37.96 -52.41 -17.64
C ALA A 128 -38.99 -53.19 -16.79
N ASN A 129 -38.55 -53.75 -15.65
CA ASN A 129 -39.44 -54.44 -14.71
C ASN A 129 -40.35 -53.47 -13.93
N ILE A 130 -39.86 -52.28 -13.55
CA ILE A 130 -40.69 -51.25 -12.91
C ILE A 130 -41.77 -50.77 -13.88
N LYS A 131 -41.42 -50.52 -15.13
CA LYS A 131 -42.38 -50.10 -16.16
C LYS A 131 -43.45 -51.16 -16.40
N TYR A 132 -43.06 -52.44 -16.44
CA TYR A 132 -44.02 -53.54 -16.51
C TYR A 132 -45.00 -53.53 -15.32
N LEU A 133 -44.50 -53.34 -14.08
CA LEU A 133 -45.35 -53.24 -12.89
C LEU A 133 -46.25 -52.00 -12.91
N GLU A 134 -45.75 -50.87 -13.43
CA GLU A 134 -46.53 -49.65 -13.62
C GLU A 134 -47.65 -49.84 -14.63
N ASP A 135 -47.35 -50.39 -15.82
CA ASP A 135 -48.31 -50.68 -16.88
C ASP A 135 -49.37 -51.70 -16.41
N GLU A 136 -48.96 -52.73 -15.64
CA GLU A 136 -49.87 -53.68 -15.00
C GLU A 136 -50.79 -52.97 -14.00
N THR A 137 -50.24 -52.11 -13.13
CA THR A 137 -51.02 -51.37 -12.13
C THR A 137 -51.98 -50.36 -12.77
N ILE A 138 -51.59 -49.71 -13.88
CA ILE A 138 -52.45 -48.83 -14.67
C ILE A 138 -53.57 -49.65 -15.34
N THR A 139 -53.24 -50.78 -15.95
CA THR A 139 -54.23 -51.65 -16.60
C THR A 139 -55.23 -52.21 -15.57
N GLU A 140 -54.77 -52.60 -14.38
CA GLU A 140 -55.63 -53.06 -13.29
C GLU A 140 -56.50 -51.94 -12.69
N ARG A 141 -56.00 -50.69 -12.66
CA ARG A 141 -56.79 -49.50 -12.31
C ARG A 141 -57.89 -49.26 -13.34
N ASP A 142 -57.53 -49.24 -14.62
CA ASP A 142 -58.45 -48.92 -15.73
C ASP A 142 -59.51 -50.02 -15.93
N ALA A 143 -59.16 -51.28 -15.62
CA ALA A 143 -60.08 -52.41 -15.57
C ALA A 143 -60.95 -52.45 -14.29
N GLU A 144 -60.83 -51.45 -13.40
CA GLU A 144 -61.59 -51.32 -12.13
C GLU A 144 -61.47 -52.55 -11.21
N LYS A 145 -60.38 -53.32 -11.32
CA LYS A 145 -60.17 -54.61 -10.64
C LYS A 145 -60.18 -54.50 -9.12
N TYR A 146 -59.87 -53.33 -8.58
CA TYR A 146 -59.76 -53.04 -7.15
C TYR A 146 -60.92 -52.20 -6.59
N LYS A 147 -62.08 -52.17 -7.25
CA LYS A 147 -63.28 -51.46 -6.77
C LYS A 147 -63.66 -51.78 -5.32
N ASP A 148 -63.46 -53.04 -4.90
CA ASP A 148 -63.78 -53.52 -3.55
C ASP A 148 -62.62 -53.38 -2.54
N ASN A 149 -61.40 -53.05 -2.99
CA ASN A 149 -60.20 -52.93 -2.15
C ASN A 149 -59.27 -51.79 -2.61
N PRO A 150 -59.66 -50.51 -2.45
CA PRO A 150 -58.86 -49.37 -2.91
C PRO A 150 -57.51 -49.26 -2.19
N GLN A 151 -57.35 -49.86 -1.01
CA GLN A 151 -56.08 -49.84 -0.26
C GLN A 151 -54.97 -50.65 -0.94
N GLU A 152 -55.31 -51.69 -1.70
CA GLU A 152 -54.33 -52.53 -2.39
C GLU A 152 -53.75 -51.84 -3.62
N LEU A 153 -54.59 -51.12 -4.39
CA LEU A 153 -54.13 -50.28 -5.49
C LEU A 153 -53.18 -49.18 -5.00
N VAL A 154 -53.50 -48.56 -3.85
CA VAL A 154 -52.62 -47.56 -3.21
C VAL A 154 -51.29 -48.16 -2.76
N ARG A 155 -51.28 -49.40 -2.27
CA ARG A 155 -50.03 -50.10 -1.90
C ARG A 155 -49.17 -50.38 -3.13
N LYS A 156 -49.75 -50.93 -4.20
CA LYS A 156 -49.05 -51.17 -5.47
C LYS A 156 -48.49 -49.88 -6.08
N SER A 157 -49.29 -48.81 -6.12
CA SER A 157 -48.83 -47.49 -6.60
C SER A 157 -47.64 -46.98 -5.76
N LYS A 158 -47.70 -47.11 -4.43
CA LYS A 158 -46.58 -46.77 -3.55
C LYS A 158 -45.34 -47.63 -3.75
N ASP A 159 -45.50 -48.93 -4.00
CA ASP A 159 -44.37 -49.82 -4.26
C ASP A 159 -43.66 -49.44 -5.56
N VAL A 160 -44.42 -49.10 -6.62
CA VAL A 160 -43.88 -48.56 -7.88
C VAL A 160 -43.18 -47.22 -7.64
N ASP A 161 -43.78 -46.30 -6.88
CA ASP A 161 -43.16 -45.02 -6.52
C ASP A 161 -41.85 -45.19 -5.75
N LEU A 162 -41.79 -46.13 -4.80
CA LEU A 162 -40.57 -46.43 -4.04
C LEU A 162 -39.46 -46.95 -4.95
N LEU A 163 -39.77 -47.82 -5.91
CA LEU A 163 -38.79 -48.32 -6.88
C LEU A 163 -38.28 -47.21 -7.80
N TYR A 164 -39.16 -46.34 -8.28
CA TYR A 164 -38.78 -45.15 -9.05
C TYR A 164 -37.87 -44.21 -8.23
N ASN A 165 -38.20 -43.96 -6.96
CA ASN A 165 -37.37 -43.17 -6.06
C ASN A 165 -36.00 -43.84 -5.80
N SER A 166 -35.95 -45.18 -5.67
CA SER A 166 -34.70 -45.93 -5.56
C SER A 166 -33.82 -45.75 -6.80
N ILE A 167 -34.39 -45.74 -8.01
CA ILE A 167 -33.65 -45.41 -9.23
C ILE A 167 -33.15 -43.97 -9.19
N THR A 168 -34.00 -42.99 -8.85
CA THR A 168 -33.59 -41.58 -8.73
C THR A 168 -32.40 -41.41 -7.77
N ASN A 169 -32.45 -42.05 -6.60
CA ASN A 169 -31.34 -42.03 -5.64
C ASN A 169 -30.06 -42.66 -6.21
N MET A 170 -30.18 -43.74 -6.98
CA MET A 170 -29.04 -44.37 -7.63
C MET A 170 -28.45 -43.51 -8.75
N ILE A 171 -29.29 -42.82 -9.54
CA ILE A 171 -28.88 -41.82 -10.53
C ILE A 171 -28.06 -40.72 -9.85
N GLN A 172 -28.58 -40.14 -8.76
CA GLN A 172 -27.89 -39.10 -8.00
C GLN A 172 -26.55 -39.62 -7.44
N SER A 173 -26.52 -40.84 -6.90
CA SER A 173 -25.31 -41.48 -6.36
C SER A 173 -24.21 -41.65 -7.42
N ILE A 174 -24.56 -42.17 -8.60
CA ILE A 174 -23.63 -42.37 -9.72
C ILE A 174 -23.07 -41.02 -10.20
N VAL A 175 -23.92 -40.03 -10.39
CA VAL A 175 -23.51 -38.70 -10.88
C VAL A 175 -22.62 -37.99 -9.87
N VAL A 176 -22.96 -38.03 -8.58
CA VAL A 176 -22.13 -37.45 -7.51
C VAL A 176 -20.78 -38.16 -7.41
N GLY A 177 -20.77 -39.49 -7.44
CA GLY A 177 -19.56 -40.31 -7.36
C GLY A 177 -18.63 -40.20 -8.57
N THR A 178 -19.12 -39.71 -9.72
CA THR A 178 -18.35 -39.58 -10.97
C THR A 178 -17.05 -38.80 -10.78
N LEU A 179 -17.07 -37.72 -9.99
CA LEU A 179 -15.89 -36.90 -9.74
C LEU A 179 -15.06 -37.39 -8.54
N GLU A 180 -15.61 -38.24 -7.67
CA GLU A 180 -14.93 -38.74 -6.47
C GLU A 180 -13.94 -39.87 -6.77
N HIS A 181 -14.26 -40.73 -7.74
CA HIS A 181 -13.39 -41.83 -8.13
C HIS A 181 -12.30 -41.38 -9.13
N PRO A 182 -11.06 -41.87 -9.06
CA PRO A 182 -10.00 -41.45 -10.00
C PRO A 182 -10.30 -41.84 -11.45
N THR A 183 -11.01 -42.95 -11.66
CA THR A 183 -11.40 -43.46 -12.98
C THR A 183 -12.88 -43.24 -13.24
N VAL A 184 -13.23 -42.85 -14.48
CA VAL A 184 -14.62 -42.73 -14.92
C VAL A 184 -15.11 -44.09 -15.40
N GLU A 185 -16.18 -44.60 -14.81
CA GLU A 185 -16.83 -45.82 -15.24
C GLU A 185 -17.76 -45.54 -16.44
N ASN A 186 -17.19 -45.56 -17.64
CA ASN A 186 -17.93 -45.17 -18.86
C ASN A 186 -19.21 -46.00 -19.10
N ALA A 187 -19.20 -47.28 -18.72
CA ALA A 187 -20.34 -48.17 -18.89
C ALA A 187 -21.53 -47.78 -18.00
N THR A 188 -21.28 -47.36 -16.75
CA THR A 188 -22.34 -46.96 -15.82
C THR A 188 -22.96 -45.63 -16.24
N LEU A 189 -22.14 -44.68 -16.71
CA LEU A 189 -22.63 -43.40 -17.26
C LEU A 189 -23.42 -43.58 -18.57
N THR A 190 -22.97 -44.46 -19.47
CA THR A 190 -23.70 -44.73 -20.72
C THR A 190 -25.05 -45.43 -20.44
N SER A 191 -25.06 -46.36 -19.46
CA SER A 191 -26.29 -46.98 -18.97
C SER A 191 -27.25 -45.96 -18.36
N LEU A 192 -26.73 -44.98 -17.61
CA LEU A 192 -27.51 -43.88 -17.03
C LEU A 192 -28.17 -43.01 -18.11
N VAL A 193 -27.42 -42.62 -19.15
CA VAL A 193 -27.96 -41.84 -20.28
C VAL A 193 -29.06 -42.62 -20.99
N THR A 194 -28.81 -43.90 -21.25
CA THR A 194 -29.79 -44.78 -21.91
C THR A 194 -31.06 -44.91 -21.08
N LEU A 195 -30.94 -44.99 -19.76
CA LEU A 195 -32.06 -45.03 -18.82
C LEU A 195 -32.91 -43.76 -18.91
N ILE A 196 -32.28 -42.58 -18.85
CA ILE A 196 -32.98 -41.28 -18.96
C ILE A 196 -33.69 -41.16 -20.31
N ALA A 197 -33.02 -41.53 -21.41
CA ALA A 197 -33.63 -41.51 -22.74
C ALA A 197 -34.85 -42.46 -22.85
N ARG A 198 -34.81 -43.64 -22.19
CA ARG A 198 -35.94 -44.58 -22.14
C ARG A 198 -37.11 -44.06 -21.32
N GLU A 199 -36.86 -43.31 -20.26
CA GLU A 199 -37.92 -42.63 -19.49
C GLU A 199 -38.59 -41.54 -20.34
N GLU A 200 -37.80 -40.69 -21.01
CA GLU A 200 -38.32 -39.61 -21.86
C GLU A 200 -39.12 -40.16 -23.05
N ALA A 201 -38.66 -41.26 -23.66
CA ALA A 201 -39.39 -41.96 -24.72
C ALA A 201 -40.67 -42.64 -24.22
N ALA A 202 -40.71 -43.08 -22.95
CA ALA A 202 -41.87 -43.70 -22.34
C ALA A 202 -43.01 -42.70 -22.06
N HIS A 203 -42.69 -41.41 -21.86
CA HIS A 203 -43.66 -40.37 -21.50
C HIS A 203 -43.51 -39.09 -22.35
N PRO A 204 -43.85 -39.11 -23.65
CA PRO A 204 -43.59 -38.00 -24.58
C PRO A 204 -44.49 -36.76 -24.41
N ASN A 205 -45.59 -36.83 -23.64
CA ASN A 205 -46.53 -35.73 -23.44
C ASN A 205 -46.44 -35.11 -22.04
N THR A 206 -45.66 -34.03 -21.91
CA THR A 206 -45.54 -33.20 -20.69
C THR A 206 -46.59 -32.09 -20.59
N GLY A 207 -47.54 -32.01 -21.53
CA GLY A 207 -48.56 -30.97 -21.57
C GLY A 207 -49.94 -31.50 -21.17
N ASN A 208 -50.21 -31.61 -19.87
CA ASN A 208 -51.46 -31.18 -19.21
C ASN A 208 -51.66 -31.83 -17.83
N ALA A 209 -51.56 -30.98 -16.80
CA ALA A 209 -52.24 -31.04 -15.51
C ALA A 209 -52.14 -32.31 -14.63
N ALA A 210 -51.23 -32.27 -13.66
CA ALA A 210 -51.47 -32.83 -12.33
C ALA A 210 -51.33 -31.70 -11.30
N GLY A 211 -52.45 -31.28 -10.71
CA GLY A 211 -52.42 -30.39 -9.54
C GLY A 211 -51.75 -31.07 -8.33
N PRO A 212 -51.44 -30.31 -7.27
CA PRO A 212 -50.79 -30.87 -6.08
C PRO A 212 -51.68 -31.99 -5.49
N GLY A 213 -51.20 -33.23 -5.51
CA GLY A 213 -51.90 -34.40 -4.95
C GLY A 213 -52.52 -35.38 -5.96
N SER A 214 -52.18 -35.31 -7.26
CA SER A 214 -52.56 -36.34 -8.23
C SER A 214 -51.65 -37.57 -8.17
N ASP A 215 -52.20 -38.74 -8.45
CA ASP A 215 -51.55 -40.05 -8.44
C ASP A 215 -50.32 -40.06 -9.38
N LEU A 216 -49.13 -40.34 -8.86
CA LEU A 216 -47.86 -40.25 -9.60
C LEU A 216 -47.66 -41.39 -10.62
N LEU A 217 -48.59 -42.35 -10.65
CA LEU A 217 -48.57 -43.50 -11.56
C LEU A 217 -48.76 -43.05 -13.02
N GLY A 218 -47.80 -43.38 -13.88
CA GLY A 218 -47.80 -43.04 -15.31
C GLY A 218 -47.22 -41.66 -15.65
N THR A 219 -46.66 -40.95 -14.67
CA THR A 219 -46.08 -39.61 -14.85
C THR A 219 -44.54 -39.67 -14.90
N PRO A 220 -43.88 -38.88 -15.78
CA PRO A 220 -42.42 -38.85 -15.82
C PRO A 220 -41.86 -38.31 -14.50
N ARG A 221 -40.81 -38.96 -14.00
CA ARG A 221 -40.02 -38.53 -12.83
C ARG A 221 -39.01 -37.44 -13.21
N LYS A 222 -38.87 -37.16 -14.52
CA LYS A 222 -38.01 -36.12 -15.09
C LYS A 222 -36.55 -36.31 -14.70
N TRP A 223 -36.00 -37.51 -14.92
CA TRP A 223 -34.64 -37.83 -14.50
C TRP A 223 -33.56 -36.95 -15.15
N ARG A 224 -33.86 -36.26 -16.26
CA ARG A 224 -32.98 -35.21 -16.80
C ARG A 224 -32.83 -34.00 -15.86
N GLU A 225 -33.89 -33.58 -15.18
CA GLU A 225 -33.84 -32.50 -14.19
C GLU A 225 -33.07 -32.97 -12.95
N GLU A 226 -33.36 -34.17 -12.45
CA GLU A 226 -32.65 -34.81 -11.32
C GLU A 226 -31.16 -35.02 -11.61
N TRP A 227 -30.79 -35.38 -12.84
CA TRP A 227 -29.40 -35.47 -13.28
C TRP A 227 -28.68 -34.12 -13.19
N LYS A 228 -29.31 -33.03 -13.64
CA LYS A 228 -28.74 -31.67 -13.51
C LYS A 228 -28.57 -31.28 -12.04
N GLU A 229 -29.54 -31.61 -11.20
CA GLU A 229 -29.45 -31.31 -9.76
C GLU A 229 -28.38 -32.14 -9.06
N ALA A 230 -28.21 -33.42 -9.44
CA ALA A 230 -27.12 -34.24 -8.96
C ALA A 230 -25.74 -33.68 -9.36
N ILE A 231 -25.61 -33.06 -10.54
CA ILE A 231 -24.40 -32.34 -10.94
C ILE A 231 -24.17 -31.11 -10.06
N ASN A 232 -25.20 -30.31 -9.78
CA ASN A 232 -25.11 -29.18 -8.86
C ASN A 232 -24.62 -29.62 -7.48
N GLU A 233 -25.19 -30.71 -6.95
CA GLU A 233 -24.82 -31.28 -5.66
C GLU A 233 -23.39 -31.85 -5.68
N SER A 234 -22.98 -32.52 -6.77
CA SER A 234 -21.60 -32.98 -6.96
C SER A 234 -20.61 -31.82 -6.89
N ALA A 235 -20.86 -30.76 -7.68
CA ALA A 235 -20.02 -29.56 -7.69
C ALA A 235 -19.97 -28.89 -6.31
N ARG A 236 -21.11 -28.76 -5.62
CA ARG A 236 -21.20 -28.20 -4.27
C ARG A 236 -20.39 -28.99 -3.25
N LYS A 237 -20.51 -30.32 -3.24
CA LYS A 237 -19.72 -31.20 -2.36
C LYS A 237 -18.23 -31.09 -2.63
N ARG A 238 -17.81 -31.01 -3.90
CA ARG A 238 -16.40 -30.86 -4.28
C ARG A 238 -15.82 -29.54 -3.75
N VAL A 239 -16.53 -28.43 -3.91
CA VAL A 239 -16.11 -27.10 -3.39
C VAL A 239 -16.01 -27.12 -1.86
N LEU A 240 -17.02 -27.65 -1.17
CA LEU A 240 -17.04 -27.67 0.30
C LEU A 240 -16.04 -28.65 0.93
N ARG A 241 -15.62 -29.68 0.21
CA ARG A 241 -14.62 -30.66 0.66
C ARG A 241 -13.19 -30.13 0.56
N VAL A 242 -12.96 -29.04 -0.16
CA VAL A 242 -11.63 -28.41 -0.23
C VAL A 242 -11.21 -28.00 1.18
N PRO A 243 -10.05 -28.46 1.67
CA PRO A 243 -9.60 -28.15 3.02
C PRO A 243 -9.54 -26.63 3.25
N MET A 244 -10.01 -26.19 4.40
CA MET A 244 -9.67 -24.89 4.97
C MET A 244 -8.46 -25.11 5.87
N ALA A 245 -7.42 -24.27 5.74
CA ALA A 245 -6.17 -24.44 6.49
C ALA A 245 -6.40 -24.45 8.02
N SER A 246 -5.50 -25.11 8.76
CA SER A 246 -5.58 -25.24 10.22
C SER A 246 -5.20 -23.93 10.94
N LYS A 247 -5.45 -23.86 12.26
CA LYS A 247 -5.12 -22.70 13.10
C LYS A 247 -3.63 -22.34 13.11
N GLU A 248 -2.73 -23.25 12.73
CA GLU A 248 -1.29 -22.96 12.66
C GLU A 248 -0.87 -22.13 11.43
N GLU A 249 -1.74 -22.00 10.41
CA GLU A 249 -1.48 -21.31 9.12
C GLU A 249 -2.33 -20.03 8.95
N GLU A 250 -2.77 -19.44 10.06
CA GLU A 250 -3.77 -18.36 10.14
C GLU A 250 -3.48 -17.13 9.26
N SER A 251 -2.22 -16.79 8.96
CA SER A 251 -1.91 -15.56 8.21
C SER A 251 -2.18 -15.63 6.71
N SER A 252 -2.33 -16.84 6.15
CA SER A 252 -2.48 -17.05 4.70
C SER A 252 -3.47 -18.17 4.36
N TRP A 253 -4.35 -18.54 5.30
CA TRP A 253 -5.31 -19.63 5.11
C TRP A 253 -6.17 -19.45 3.87
N LEU A 254 -6.57 -18.21 3.55
CA LEU A 254 -7.43 -17.91 2.41
C LEU A 254 -6.69 -18.05 1.08
N ASP A 255 -5.42 -17.61 1.02
CA ASP A 255 -4.55 -17.82 -0.15
C ASP A 255 -4.40 -19.33 -0.44
N LEU A 256 -4.12 -20.12 0.60
CA LEU A 256 -4.00 -21.58 0.51
C LEU A 256 -5.31 -22.23 0.07
N HIS A 257 -6.42 -21.84 0.71
CA HIS A 257 -7.73 -22.38 0.41
C HIS A 257 -8.16 -22.12 -1.04
N LEU A 258 -7.98 -20.88 -1.53
CA LEU A 258 -8.27 -20.53 -2.92
C LEU A 258 -7.34 -21.22 -3.91
N GLY A 259 -6.07 -21.44 -3.54
CA GLY A 259 -5.13 -22.24 -4.33
C GLY A 259 -5.54 -23.71 -4.45
N PHE A 260 -5.96 -24.34 -3.34
CA PHE A 260 -6.49 -25.71 -3.37
C PHE A 260 -7.79 -25.79 -4.16
N LEU A 261 -8.68 -24.80 -4.00
CA LEU A 261 -9.93 -24.72 -4.76
C LEU A 261 -9.65 -24.65 -6.27
N GLN A 262 -8.72 -23.77 -6.68
CA GLN A 262 -8.28 -23.67 -8.08
C GLN A 262 -7.76 -25.01 -8.60
N LYS A 263 -6.85 -25.67 -7.87
CA LYS A 263 -6.24 -26.93 -8.30
C LYS A 263 -7.28 -28.06 -8.44
N CYS A 264 -8.07 -28.30 -7.39
CA CYS A 264 -9.07 -29.37 -7.38
C CYS A 264 -10.08 -29.21 -8.53
N LEU A 265 -10.54 -27.99 -8.76
CA LEU A 265 -11.52 -27.71 -9.81
C LEU A 265 -10.92 -27.80 -11.21
N SER A 266 -9.66 -27.38 -11.41
CA SER A 266 -8.97 -27.57 -12.68
C SER A 266 -8.83 -29.04 -13.05
N GLU A 267 -8.47 -29.89 -12.08
CA GLU A 267 -8.37 -31.34 -12.27
C GLU A 267 -9.74 -31.95 -12.61
N ASP A 268 -10.80 -31.53 -11.92
CA ASP A 268 -12.17 -31.99 -12.19
C ASP A 268 -12.67 -31.57 -13.57
N LEU A 269 -12.47 -30.31 -13.96
CA LEU A 269 -12.87 -29.80 -15.28
C LEU A 269 -12.11 -30.51 -16.42
N LEU A 270 -10.82 -30.78 -16.24
CA LEU A 270 -10.03 -31.57 -17.19
C LEU A 270 -10.56 -32.99 -17.32
N LYS A 271 -10.87 -33.63 -16.19
CA LYS A 271 -11.46 -34.99 -16.17
C LYS A 271 -12.82 -35.02 -16.86
N ILE A 272 -13.66 -34.00 -16.64
CA ILE A 272 -14.97 -33.88 -17.29
C ILE A 272 -14.80 -33.79 -18.80
N LYS A 273 -13.89 -32.93 -19.27
CA LYS A 273 -13.61 -32.76 -20.69
C LYS A 273 -13.04 -34.02 -21.35
N LEU A 274 -12.07 -34.67 -20.72
CA LEU A 274 -11.32 -35.77 -21.34
C LEU A 274 -12.06 -37.12 -21.30
N SER A 275 -12.87 -37.34 -20.27
CA SER A 275 -13.47 -38.66 -19.98
C SER A 275 -14.99 -38.60 -19.91
N VAL A 276 -15.57 -37.71 -19.08
CA VAL A 276 -17.02 -37.69 -18.85
C VAL A 276 -17.78 -37.27 -20.12
N LYS A 277 -17.31 -36.25 -20.85
CA LYS A 277 -17.92 -35.78 -22.10
C LYS A 277 -18.18 -36.91 -23.11
N LYS A 278 -17.29 -37.89 -23.20
CA LYS A 278 -17.39 -39.02 -24.15
C LYS A 278 -18.55 -39.97 -23.84
N CYS A 279 -19.08 -39.96 -22.63
CA CYS A 279 -20.16 -40.85 -22.19
C CYS A 279 -21.56 -40.29 -22.45
N TYR A 280 -21.65 -39.03 -22.90
CA TYR A 280 -22.92 -38.33 -23.07
C TYR A 280 -23.10 -37.83 -24.52
N PRO A 281 -24.34 -37.84 -25.04
CA PRO A 281 -24.68 -37.18 -26.30
C PRO A 281 -24.48 -35.67 -26.23
N GLU A 282 -24.21 -35.04 -27.38
CA GLU A 282 -23.93 -33.59 -27.47
C GLU A 282 -25.11 -32.72 -26.97
N GLU A 283 -26.33 -33.22 -27.08
CA GLU A 283 -27.57 -32.57 -26.59
C GLU A 283 -27.56 -32.27 -25.09
N TYR A 284 -26.79 -33.03 -24.29
CA TYR A 284 -26.70 -32.81 -22.85
C TYR A 284 -25.80 -31.64 -22.47
N GLN A 285 -24.92 -31.17 -23.38
CA GLN A 285 -23.96 -30.09 -23.15
C GLN A 285 -23.25 -30.22 -21.79
N VAL A 286 -22.78 -31.43 -21.47
CA VAL A 286 -22.33 -31.81 -20.12
C VAL A 286 -21.26 -30.89 -19.56
N CYS A 287 -20.30 -30.50 -20.40
CA CYS A 287 -19.25 -29.55 -19.98
C CYS A 287 -19.84 -28.21 -19.52
N ASP A 288 -20.80 -27.65 -20.26
CA ASP A 288 -21.44 -26.37 -19.91
C ASP A 288 -22.24 -26.51 -18.60
N VAL A 289 -22.98 -27.60 -18.43
CA VAL A 289 -23.76 -27.88 -17.21
C VAL A 289 -22.85 -28.00 -15.97
N TYR A 290 -21.74 -28.73 -16.08
CA TYR A 290 -20.77 -28.83 -14.98
C TYR A 290 -20.08 -27.49 -14.69
N VAL A 291 -19.70 -26.73 -15.72
CA VAL A 291 -19.08 -25.42 -15.53
C VAL A 291 -20.05 -24.46 -14.83
N GLU A 292 -21.33 -24.44 -15.22
CA GLU A 292 -22.36 -23.64 -14.56
C GLU A 292 -22.58 -24.09 -13.11
N ALA A 293 -22.62 -25.40 -12.85
CA ALA A 293 -22.74 -25.96 -11.50
C ALA A 293 -21.56 -25.56 -10.60
N PHE A 294 -20.33 -25.68 -11.09
CA PHE A 294 -19.14 -25.22 -10.36
C PHE A 294 -19.15 -23.70 -10.16
N HIS A 295 -19.56 -22.93 -11.17
CA HIS A 295 -19.68 -21.48 -11.04
C HIS A 295 -20.65 -21.09 -9.91
N LYS A 296 -21.84 -21.71 -9.87
CA LYS A 296 -22.84 -21.51 -8.79
C LYS A 296 -22.30 -21.93 -7.42
N ALA A 297 -21.64 -23.08 -7.34
CA ALA A 297 -21.07 -23.58 -6.09
C ALA A 297 -19.98 -22.65 -5.54
N ILE A 298 -19.06 -22.17 -6.39
CA ILE A 298 -18.01 -21.21 -6.00
C ILE A 298 -18.64 -19.87 -5.62
N ALA A 299 -19.61 -19.37 -6.38
CA ALA A 299 -20.31 -18.11 -6.08
C ALA A 299 -20.92 -18.15 -4.67
N SER A 300 -21.67 -19.21 -4.34
CA SER A 300 -22.26 -19.40 -3.00
C SER A 300 -21.18 -19.50 -1.92
N HIS A 301 -20.11 -20.25 -2.18
CA HIS A 301 -19.03 -20.44 -1.22
C HIS A 301 -18.28 -19.13 -0.91
N LEU A 302 -17.93 -18.37 -1.94
CA LEU A 302 -17.28 -17.06 -1.77
C LEU A 302 -18.20 -16.04 -1.10
N GLN A 303 -19.51 -16.11 -1.37
CA GLN A 303 -20.49 -15.27 -0.67
C GLN A 303 -20.49 -15.58 0.83
N ASP A 304 -20.44 -16.86 1.23
CA ASP A 304 -20.35 -17.23 2.63
C ASP A 304 -19.01 -16.84 3.28
N LEU A 305 -17.90 -16.92 2.54
CA LEU A 305 -16.61 -16.41 3.01
C LEU A 305 -16.64 -14.89 3.21
N SER A 306 -17.27 -14.13 2.30
CA SER A 306 -17.39 -12.66 2.39
C SER A 306 -18.24 -12.15 3.57
N ARG A 307 -19.03 -13.04 4.20
CA ARG A 307 -19.80 -12.72 5.41
C ARG A 307 -18.97 -12.81 6.69
N ARG A 308 -17.82 -13.49 6.65
CA ARG A 308 -16.90 -13.58 7.78
C ARG A 308 -16.13 -12.25 7.93
N PRO A 309 -15.69 -11.89 9.15
CA PRO A 309 -14.79 -10.77 9.33
C PRO A 309 -13.42 -11.14 8.75
N LEU A 310 -13.12 -10.62 7.56
CA LEU A 310 -11.84 -10.84 6.87
C LEU A 310 -10.85 -9.72 7.22
N GLU A 311 -9.58 -10.09 7.39
CA GLU A 311 -8.49 -9.15 7.59
C GLU A 311 -8.08 -8.43 6.29
N PHE A 312 -7.25 -7.39 6.40
CA PHE A 312 -6.77 -6.61 5.25
C PHE A 312 -6.17 -7.47 4.12
N ASN A 313 -5.30 -8.43 4.48
CA ASN A 313 -4.64 -9.29 3.50
C ASN A 313 -5.63 -10.28 2.87
N GLU A 314 -6.55 -10.82 3.66
CA GLU A 314 -7.57 -11.76 3.21
C GLU A 314 -8.57 -11.08 2.26
N LEU A 315 -8.98 -9.85 2.57
CA LEU A 315 -9.81 -9.02 1.69
C LEU A 315 -9.11 -8.78 0.35
N TYR A 316 -7.80 -8.46 0.38
CA TYR A 316 -7.02 -8.33 -0.85
C TYR A 316 -7.00 -9.63 -1.66
N THR A 317 -6.66 -10.75 -1.02
CA THR A 317 -6.59 -12.07 -1.64
C THR A 317 -7.91 -12.43 -2.33
N LEU A 318 -9.04 -12.24 -1.64
CA LEU A 318 -10.35 -12.55 -2.21
C LEU A 318 -10.66 -11.65 -3.42
N LEU A 319 -10.42 -10.34 -3.30
CA LEU A 319 -10.64 -9.38 -4.37
C LEU A 319 -9.76 -9.67 -5.59
N ASP A 320 -8.46 -9.94 -5.39
CA ASP A 320 -7.51 -10.27 -6.46
C ASP A 320 -7.89 -11.60 -7.12
N TRP A 321 -8.28 -12.61 -6.35
CA TRP A 321 -8.67 -13.90 -6.90
C TRP A 321 -9.90 -13.79 -7.81
N VAL A 322 -10.93 -13.07 -7.36
CA VAL A 322 -12.15 -12.87 -8.15
C VAL A 322 -11.90 -12.03 -9.39
N ALA A 323 -11.12 -10.94 -9.29
CA ALA A 323 -10.85 -10.02 -10.40
C ALA A 323 -9.87 -10.60 -11.43
N ASN A 324 -8.78 -11.22 -10.95
CA ASN A 324 -7.59 -11.49 -11.77
C ASN A 324 -7.26 -12.96 -11.93
N VAL A 325 -7.71 -13.86 -11.04
CA VAL A 325 -7.37 -15.29 -11.12
C VAL A 325 -8.50 -16.10 -11.75
N TYR A 326 -9.74 -15.88 -11.32
CA TYR A 326 -10.87 -16.76 -11.64
C TYR A 326 -11.08 -16.99 -13.14
N ARG A 327 -11.11 -15.91 -13.93
CA ARG A 327 -11.30 -15.96 -15.40
C ARG A 327 -10.00 -15.97 -16.20
N SER A 328 -8.85 -16.02 -15.54
CA SER A 328 -7.55 -15.95 -16.21
C SER A 328 -7.17 -17.27 -16.88
N GLU A 329 -6.12 -17.25 -17.70
CA GLU A 329 -5.48 -18.44 -18.27
C GLU A 329 -4.90 -19.38 -17.20
N LEU A 330 -4.74 -18.92 -15.97
CA LEU A 330 -4.28 -19.75 -14.85
C LEU A 330 -5.41 -20.64 -14.29
N PHE A 331 -6.67 -20.35 -14.59
CA PHE A 331 -7.81 -21.13 -14.11
C PHE A 331 -8.82 -21.44 -15.22
N LEU A 332 -9.98 -20.77 -15.26
CA LEU A 332 -11.03 -21.13 -16.23
C LEU A 332 -10.64 -20.86 -17.69
N GLY A 333 -9.72 -19.93 -17.93
CA GLY A 333 -9.22 -19.60 -19.27
C GLY A 333 -8.10 -20.52 -19.77
N HIS A 334 -7.73 -21.56 -19.02
CA HIS A 334 -6.58 -22.42 -19.34
C HIS A 334 -6.72 -23.06 -20.74
N PRO A 335 -5.66 -23.10 -21.57
CA PRO A 335 -5.73 -23.64 -22.93
C PRO A 335 -6.29 -25.06 -23.01
N ASP A 336 -5.92 -25.91 -22.04
CA ASP A 336 -6.38 -27.30 -21.99
C ASP A 336 -7.89 -27.45 -21.78
N LEU A 337 -8.59 -26.40 -21.33
CA LEU A 337 -10.03 -26.38 -21.14
C LEU A 337 -10.79 -25.91 -22.40
N LYS A 338 -10.10 -25.32 -23.39
CA LYS A 338 -10.72 -24.85 -24.66
C LYS A 338 -10.86 -25.98 -25.68
N PRO A 339 -11.93 -26.03 -26.51
CA PRO A 339 -13.00 -25.05 -26.66
C PRO A 339 -14.22 -25.22 -25.72
N GLU A 340 -14.25 -26.26 -24.89
CA GLU A 340 -15.42 -26.64 -24.11
C GLU A 340 -15.80 -25.65 -23.02
N VAL A 341 -14.84 -25.02 -22.34
CA VAL A 341 -15.13 -24.04 -21.29
C VAL A 341 -15.16 -22.63 -21.88
N LYS A 342 -16.37 -22.08 -22.05
CA LYS A 342 -16.58 -20.71 -22.54
C LYS A 342 -16.89 -19.76 -21.39
N THR A 343 -15.86 -19.05 -20.91
CA THR A 343 -15.97 -18.12 -19.78
C THR A 343 -16.87 -16.90 -20.05
N GLU A 344 -17.11 -16.57 -21.32
CA GLU A 344 -17.89 -15.41 -21.76
C GLU A 344 -19.39 -15.54 -21.45
N ASN A 345 -19.89 -16.77 -21.34
CA ASN A 345 -21.30 -17.05 -21.08
C ASN A 345 -21.65 -17.09 -19.58
N LEU A 346 -20.64 -17.00 -18.70
CA LEU A 346 -20.84 -17.08 -17.26
C LEU A 346 -21.25 -15.74 -16.67
N SER A 347 -22.21 -15.78 -15.75
CA SER A 347 -22.58 -14.66 -14.91
C SER A 347 -21.40 -14.12 -14.10
N LEU A 348 -21.58 -12.94 -13.50
CA LEU A 348 -20.63 -12.42 -12.52
C LEU A 348 -20.58 -13.37 -11.32
N LEU A 349 -19.36 -13.68 -10.86
CA LEU A 349 -19.15 -14.61 -9.75
C LEU A 349 -19.73 -14.10 -8.43
N LEU A 350 -19.68 -12.78 -8.24
CA LEU A 350 -20.30 -12.09 -7.11
C LEU A 350 -21.30 -11.06 -7.64
N ALA A 351 -22.41 -10.89 -6.91
CA ALA A 351 -23.36 -9.83 -7.19
C ALA A 351 -22.67 -8.46 -7.07
N PRO A 352 -23.06 -7.44 -7.86
CA PRO A 352 -22.45 -6.10 -7.78
C PRO A 352 -22.47 -5.51 -6.37
N ALA A 353 -23.55 -5.74 -5.60
CA ALA A 353 -23.67 -5.29 -4.22
C ALA A 353 -22.65 -5.95 -3.28
N ASP A 354 -22.43 -7.26 -3.41
CA ASP A 354 -21.45 -8.00 -2.60
C ASP A 354 -20.01 -7.60 -2.97
N TRP A 355 -19.76 -7.35 -4.27
CA TRP A 355 -18.48 -6.84 -4.76
C TRP A 355 -18.17 -5.43 -4.23
N ASP A 356 -19.15 -4.53 -4.28
CA ASP A 356 -19.00 -3.17 -3.74
C ASP A 356 -18.82 -3.16 -2.23
N LYS A 357 -19.49 -4.07 -1.51
CA LYS A 357 -19.28 -4.29 -0.09
C LYS A 357 -17.85 -4.74 0.20
N LEU A 358 -17.33 -5.77 -0.49
CA LEU A 358 -15.95 -6.23 -0.31
C LEU A 358 -14.91 -5.13 -0.56
N LYS A 359 -15.10 -4.31 -1.61
CA LYS A 359 -14.24 -3.15 -1.87
C LYS A 359 -14.31 -2.13 -0.73
N THR A 360 -15.49 -1.91 -0.16
CA THR A 360 -15.68 -0.97 0.96
C THR A 360 -15.02 -1.49 2.23
N ASP A 361 -15.19 -2.77 2.55
CA ASP A 361 -14.55 -3.43 3.69
C ASP A 361 -13.02 -3.40 3.56
N TYR A 362 -12.49 -3.61 2.34
CA TYR A 362 -11.06 -3.47 2.05
C TYR A 362 -10.54 -2.06 2.33
N ILE A 363 -11.21 -1.03 1.84
CA ILE A 363 -10.82 0.38 2.08
C ILE A 363 -10.93 0.74 3.57
N ALA A 364 -11.97 0.26 4.26
CA ALA A 364 -12.12 0.47 5.69
C ALA A 364 -10.99 -0.20 6.50
N SER A 365 -10.60 -1.43 6.13
CA SER A 365 -9.48 -2.13 6.74
C SER A 365 -8.13 -1.48 6.42
N ALA A 366 -7.96 -0.98 5.19
CA ALA A 366 -6.79 -0.24 4.74
C ALA A 366 -6.53 1.00 5.61
N LYS A 367 -7.58 1.72 6.01
CA LYS A 367 -7.48 2.94 6.82
C LYS A 367 -6.62 2.75 8.06
N GLY A 368 -6.87 1.67 8.82
CA GLY A 368 -6.10 1.35 10.02
C GLY A 368 -4.62 1.06 9.72
N LYS A 369 -4.33 0.36 8.61
CA LYS A 369 -2.97 0.05 8.16
C LYS A 369 -2.21 1.31 7.73
N ILE A 370 -2.82 2.15 6.88
CA ILE A 370 -2.22 3.42 6.42
C ILE A 370 -1.90 4.33 7.61
N LYS A 371 -2.86 4.51 8.53
CA LYS A 371 -2.66 5.29 9.76
C LYS A 371 -1.51 4.76 10.61
N SER A 372 -1.39 3.43 10.72
CA SER A 372 -0.27 2.78 11.40
C SER A 372 1.06 3.04 10.71
N TYR A 373 1.13 2.96 9.37
CA TYR A 373 2.35 3.23 8.62
C TYR A 373 2.84 4.66 8.78
N PHE A 374 1.96 5.66 8.65
CA PHE A 374 2.32 7.05 8.90
C PHE A 374 2.72 7.27 10.36
N GLY A 375 2.01 6.67 11.33
CA GLY A 375 2.41 6.69 12.73
C GLY A 375 3.81 6.08 12.98
N ASN A 376 4.18 5.03 12.23
CA ASN A 376 5.50 4.43 12.32
C ASN A 376 6.60 5.35 11.75
N ILE A 377 6.31 6.15 10.71
CA ILE A 377 7.26 7.17 10.23
C ILE A 377 7.57 8.16 11.35
N LEU A 378 6.53 8.73 11.97
CA LEU A 378 6.70 9.68 13.09
C LEU A 378 7.47 9.04 14.25
N ARG A 379 7.13 7.80 14.64
CA ARG A 379 7.87 7.08 15.69
C ARG A 379 9.36 6.95 15.35
N LEU A 380 9.71 6.68 14.09
CA LEU A 380 11.10 6.58 13.66
C LEU A 380 11.80 7.95 13.64
N GLU A 381 11.10 9.03 13.29
CA GLU A 381 11.66 10.38 13.45
C GLU A 381 11.99 10.67 14.92
N VAL A 382 11.07 10.37 15.85
CA VAL A 382 11.30 10.53 17.30
C VAL A 382 12.48 9.68 17.77
N THR A 383 12.40 8.36 17.60
CA THR A 383 13.31 7.39 18.25
C THR A 383 14.67 7.26 17.57
N GLU A 384 14.74 7.44 16.25
CA GLU A 384 16.00 7.26 15.50
C GLU A 384 16.69 8.57 15.16
N LYS A 385 15.98 9.72 15.18
CA LYS A 385 16.59 11.02 14.90
C LYS A 385 16.57 11.97 16.09
N TRP A 386 15.41 12.26 16.67
CA TRP A 386 15.29 13.30 17.70
C TRP A 386 15.97 12.90 19.00
N GLU A 387 15.65 11.72 19.54
CA GLU A 387 16.23 11.22 20.80
C GLU A 387 17.74 10.92 20.69
N LYS A 388 18.20 10.57 19.49
CA LYS A 388 19.60 10.21 19.21
C LYS A 388 20.42 11.37 18.66
N GLU A 389 19.83 12.55 18.53
CA GLU A 389 20.43 13.76 17.95
C GLU A 389 21.15 13.49 16.61
N VAL A 390 20.49 12.77 15.71
CA VAL A 390 21.06 12.45 14.39
C VAL A 390 20.80 13.60 13.42
N HIS A 391 21.87 14.17 12.87
CA HIS A 391 21.77 15.20 11.85
C HIS A 391 21.06 14.69 10.57
N PRO A 392 20.28 15.55 9.89
CA PRO A 392 19.70 15.24 8.59
C PRO A 392 20.76 14.89 7.55
N GLU A 393 20.38 14.09 6.56
CA GLU A 393 21.24 13.81 5.41
C GLU A 393 21.39 15.07 4.56
N VAL A 394 22.57 15.28 3.94
CA VAL A 394 22.79 16.36 2.97
C VAL A 394 22.80 15.75 1.56
N LYS A 395 21.95 16.25 0.67
CA LYS A 395 21.90 15.89 -0.75
C LYS A 395 21.84 17.17 -1.57
N GLU A 396 22.75 17.33 -2.53
CA GLU A 396 22.81 18.52 -3.39
C GLU A 396 22.82 19.83 -2.59
N ASN A 397 23.60 19.85 -1.51
CA ASN A 397 23.69 20.96 -0.53
C ASN A 397 22.40 21.25 0.26
N LEU A 398 21.34 20.45 0.12
CA LEU A 398 20.10 20.59 0.89
C LEU A 398 20.02 19.56 2.01
N TYR A 399 19.45 19.97 3.16
CA TYR A 399 19.09 19.01 4.19
C TYR A 399 17.86 18.21 3.78
N HIS A 400 17.94 16.91 3.98
CA HIS A 400 16.96 15.95 3.52
C HIS A 400 16.41 15.11 4.67
N SER A 401 15.09 15.00 4.68
CA SER A 401 14.35 14.03 5.48
C SER A 401 13.71 13.00 4.55
N SER A 402 13.71 11.73 4.96
CA SER A 402 13.00 10.68 4.23
C SER A 402 11.47 10.78 4.37
N LEU A 403 10.95 11.69 5.19
CA LEU A 403 9.52 11.86 5.44
C LEU A 403 8.68 11.88 4.15
N SER A 404 9.03 12.76 3.20
CA SER A 404 8.33 12.85 1.91
C SER A 404 8.41 11.55 1.11
N PHE A 405 9.60 10.97 1.00
CA PHE A 405 9.82 9.74 0.25
C PHE A 405 9.06 8.55 0.87
N ASP A 406 9.10 8.40 2.19
CA ASP A 406 8.45 7.34 2.93
C ASP A 406 6.92 7.41 2.74
N ILE A 407 6.34 8.63 2.85
CA ILE A 407 4.90 8.86 2.59
C ILE A 407 4.55 8.50 1.15
N GLN A 408 5.25 9.07 0.17
CA GLN A 408 4.96 8.82 -1.25
C GLN A 408 5.10 7.35 -1.62
N THR A 409 6.06 6.64 -1.02
CA THR A 409 6.23 5.22 -1.29
C THR A 409 5.05 4.39 -0.76
N ILE A 410 4.59 4.66 0.47
CA ILE A 410 3.40 3.98 1.03
C ILE A 410 2.18 4.21 0.12
N ILE A 411 1.94 5.46 -0.31
CA ILE A 411 0.83 5.81 -1.20
C ILE A 411 0.96 5.05 -2.53
N GLY A 412 2.14 5.12 -3.17
CA GLY A 412 2.39 4.48 -4.46
C GLY A 412 2.26 2.96 -4.43
N GLU A 413 2.76 2.30 -3.39
CA GLU A 413 2.65 0.85 -3.24
C GLU A 413 1.19 0.42 -3.10
N HIS A 414 0.43 1.06 -2.22
CA HIS A 414 -0.96 0.73 -1.98
C HIS A 414 -1.88 1.04 -3.16
N MET A 415 -1.63 2.14 -3.88
CA MET A 415 -2.32 2.43 -5.14
C MET A 415 -2.03 1.36 -6.19
N LYS A 416 -0.77 0.98 -6.37
CA LYS A 416 -0.41 -0.05 -7.33
C LYS A 416 -1.11 -1.38 -7.03
N ILE A 417 -1.15 -1.77 -5.76
CA ILE A 417 -1.79 -3.03 -5.32
C ILE A 417 -3.30 -3.00 -5.57
N SER A 418 -3.98 -1.92 -5.18
CA SER A 418 -5.42 -1.78 -5.39
C SER A 418 -5.78 -1.61 -6.88
N GLY A 419 -4.91 -0.98 -7.67
CA GLY A 419 -5.07 -0.81 -9.12
C GLY A 419 -4.93 -2.10 -9.92
N VAL A 420 -4.20 -3.10 -9.41
CA VAL A 420 -4.20 -4.46 -9.98
C VAL A 420 -5.60 -5.08 -9.92
N ILE A 421 -6.40 -4.79 -8.89
CA ILE A 421 -7.78 -5.28 -8.76
C ILE A 421 -8.73 -4.48 -9.64
N SER A 422 -8.77 -3.15 -9.46
CA SER A 422 -9.58 -2.28 -10.32
C SER A 422 -9.17 -0.81 -10.21
N ARG A 423 -9.39 -0.05 -11.29
CA ARG A 423 -9.18 1.40 -11.29
C ARG A 423 -10.02 2.14 -10.24
N SER A 424 -11.24 1.66 -9.97
CA SER A 424 -12.10 2.26 -8.95
C SER A 424 -11.53 2.12 -7.54
N LEU A 425 -10.88 0.99 -7.25
CA LEU A 425 -10.29 0.72 -5.94
C LEU A 425 -9.00 1.51 -5.75
N GLU A 426 -8.20 1.65 -6.82
CA GLU A 426 -7.01 2.52 -6.84
C GLU A 426 -7.34 3.97 -6.46
N MET A 427 -8.37 4.54 -7.08
CA MET A 427 -8.79 5.92 -6.79
C MET A 427 -9.26 6.07 -5.34
N LYS A 428 -10.09 5.15 -4.84
CA LYS A 428 -10.53 5.15 -3.44
C LYS A 428 -9.36 4.99 -2.46
N MET A 429 -8.36 4.19 -2.81
CA MET A 429 -7.15 4.01 -1.99
C MET A 429 -6.31 5.28 -1.93
N LEU A 430 -6.17 5.98 -3.05
CA LEU A 430 -5.52 7.29 -3.11
C LEU A 430 -6.27 8.32 -2.26
N GLU A 431 -7.59 8.43 -2.41
CA GLU A 431 -8.43 9.32 -1.61
C GLU A 431 -8.28 9.06 -0.11
N LEU A 432 -8.31 7.79 0.30
CA LEU A 432 -8.06 7.38 1.68
C LEU A 432 -6.67 7.82 2.16
N CYS A 433 -5.62 7.55 1.37
CA CYS A 433 -4.26 7.90 1.74
C CYS A 433 -4.08 9.41 1.91
N LEU A 434 -4.70 10.22 1.04
CA LEU A 434 -4.66 11.68 1.14
C LEU A 434 -5.40 12.20 2.37
N ALA A 435 -6.56 11.61 2.69
CA ALA A 435 -7.30 11.96 3.90
C ALA A 435 -6.48 11.64 5.17
N GLU A 436 -5.87 10.44 5.24
CA GLU A 436 -5.02 10.08 6.38
C GLU A 436 -3.73 10.92 6.43
N LEU A 437 -3.21 11.36 5.28
CA LEU A 437 -2.07 12.27 5.22
C LEU A 437 -2.42 13.66 5.79
N GLN A 438 -3.60 14.18 5.46
CA GLN A 438 -4.10 15.45 6.01
C GLN A 438 -4.30 15.38 7.53
N GLU A 439 -4.68 14.24 8.09
CA GLU A 439 -4.68 14.03 9.55
C GLU A 439 -3.27 13.87 10.14
N PHE A 440 -2.35 13.26 9.40
CA PHE A 440 -1.01 12.92 9.87
C PHE A 440 -0.09 14.13 9.99
N ILE A 441 -0.06 15.02 8.99
CA ILE A 441 0.86 16.16 8.95
C ILE A 441 0.71 17.10 10.17
N PRO A 442 -0.50 17.50 10.59
CA PRO A 442 -0.69 18.29 11.81
C PRO A 442 -0.15 17.58 13.05
N ARG A 443 -0.44 16.28 13.21
CA ARG A 443 0.03 15.47 14.34
C ARG A 443 1.56 15.36 14.38
N PHE A 444 2.19 15.17 13.22
CA PHE A 444 3.64 15.22 13.09
C PHE A 444 4.19 16.57 13.54
N GLY A 445 3.53 17.65 13.10
CA GLY A 445 3.84 19.01 13.48
C GLY A 445 3.77 19.25 14.99
N GLU A 446 2.67 18.86 15.63
CA GLU A 446 2.45 18.99 17.07
C GLU A 446 3.56 18.30 17.88
N GLU A 447 3.92 17.07 17.53
CA GLU A 447 4.99 16.32 18.21
C GLU A 447 6.37 16.97 18.02
N PHE A 448 6.70 17.44 16.82
CA PHE A 448 7.96 18.16 16.58
C PHE A 448 8.02 19.46 17.39
N MET A 449 6.91 20.20 17.47
CA MET A 449 6.82 21.42 18.28
C MET A 449 6.97 21.11 19.77
N ALA A 450 6.31 20.05 20.27
CA ALA A 450 6.41 19.62 21.66
C ALA A 450 7.85 19.22 22.02
N TRP A 451 8.50 18.39 21.19
CA TRP A 451 9.91 18.02 21.36
C TRP A 451 10.83 19.24 21.36
N SER A 452 10.68 20.12 20.36
CA SER A 452 11.54 21.29 20.22
C SER A 452 11.39 22.29 21.36
N THR A 453 10.21 22.41 21.98
CA THR A 453 9.99 23.32 23.12
C THR A 453 10.45 22.73 24.44
N ALA A 454 10.38 21.41 24.60
CA ALA A 454 10.84 20.70 25.79
C ALA A 454 12.38 20.62 25.88
N GLN A 455 13.07 20.53 24.75
CA GLN A 455 14.52 20.33 24.70
C GLN A 455 15.23 21.40 23.87
N ASP A 456 16.37 21.87 24.39
CA ASP A 456 17.29 22.74 23.65
C ASP A 456 18.35 21.89 22.95
N SER A 457 17.95 21.25 21.85
CA SER A 457 18.81 20.33 21.08
C SER A 457 19.49 21.05 19.90
N PRO A 458 20.80 20.80 19.65
CA PRO A 458 21.53 21.40 18.54
C PRO A 458 21.04 20.93 17.16
N ILE A 459 20.34 19.79 17.08
CA ILE A 459 19.79 19.29 15.81
C ILE A 459 18.46 19.95 15.41
N PHE A 460 17.90 20.83 16.24
CA PHE A 460 16.64 21.52 15.94
C PHE A 460 16.70 22.30 14.61
N ALA A 461 17.69 23.17 14.43
CA ALA A 461 17.78 24.01 13.24
C ALA A 461 18.06 23.21 11.94
N PRO A 462 18.94 22.19 11.95
CA PRO A 462 19.04 21.24 10.84
C PRO A 462 17.72 20.52 10.53
N CYS A 463 17.04 19.98 11.55
CA CYS A 463 15.76 19.27 11.36
C CYS A 463 14.66 20.18 10.83
N PHE A 464 14.58 21.42 11.34
CA PHE A 464 13.69 22.46 10.83
C PHE A 464 13.86 22.62 9.32
N ALA A 465 15.08 22.89 8.85
CA ALA A 465 15.39 23.05 7.44
C ALA A 465 15.05 21.79 6.61
N ALA A 466 15.39 20.59 7.13
CA ALA A 466 15.08 19.33 6.47
C ALA A 466 13.58 19.07 6.31
N TYR A 467 12.75 19.46 7.28
CA TYR A 467 11.30 19.27 7.22
C TYR A 467 10.63 20.27 6.29
N ILE A 468 11.05 21.54 6.27
CA ILE A 468 10.53 22.51 5.30
C ILE A 468 10.84 22.05 3.87
N ASN A 469 12.07 21.60 3.60
CA ASN A 469 12.41 21.01 2.30
C ASN A 469 11.53 19.79 1.98
N SER A 470 11.34 18.89 2.95
CA SER A 470 10.51 17.70 2.77
C SER A 470 9.04 18.02 2.53
N PHE A 471 8.50 19.10 3.09
CA PHE A 471 7.12 19.52 2.85
C PHE A 471 6.92 19.97 1.41
N HIS A 472 7.87 20.74 0.89
CA HIS A 472 7.89 21.11 -0.53
C HIS A 472 7.98 19.85 -1.43
N ASP A 473 8.91 18.94 -1.15
CA ASP A 473 9.08 17.72 -1.94
C ASP A 473 7.84 16.82 -1.87
N LEU A 474 7.11 16.82 -0.76
CA LEU A 474 5.86 16.07 -0.59
C LEU A 474 4.74 16.65 -1.46
N ALA A 475 4.51 17.97 -1.39
CA ALA A 475 3.49 18.63 -2.22
C ALA A 475 3.78 18.44 -3.72
N SER A 476 5.02 18.72 -4.13
CA SER A 476 5.45 18.55 -5.52
C SER A 476 5.36 17.08 -5.99
N GLY A 477 5.75 16.13 -5.13
CA GLY A 477 5.64 14.70 -5.43
C GLY A 477 4.19 14.25 -5.63
N LEU A 478 3.26 14.75 -4.82
CA LEU A 478 1.83 14.46 -4.93
C LEU A 478 1.21 15.01 -6.22
N GLU A 479 1.58 16.22 -6.63
CA GLU A 479 1.13 16.81 -7.90
C GLU A 479 1.70 16.07 -9.11
N THR A 480 3.00 15.76 -9.09
CA THR A 480 3.70 15.22 -10.26
C THR A 480 3.49 13.72 -10.45
N MET A 481 3.67 12.92 -9.39
CA MET A 481 3.57 11.46 -9.45
C MET A 481 2.11 10.99 -9.44
N PHE A 482 1.25 11.65 -8.66
CA PHE A 482 -0.11 11.19 -8.40
C PHE A 482 -1.18 12.05 -9.08
N LYS A 483 -0.82 13.22 -9.63
CA LYS A 483 -1.74 14.14 -10.34
C LYS A 483 -2.94 14.56 -9.47
N VAL A 484 -2.66 14.82 -8.20
CA VAL A 484 -3.65 15.17 -7.18
C VAL A 484 -3.67 16.67 -6.95
N ASN A 485 -4.86 17.23 -6.65
CA ASN A 485 -4.97 18.59 -6.11
C ASN A 485 -4.47 18.61 -4.66
N THR A 486 -3.39 19.35 -4.43
CA THR A 486 -2.67 19.51 -3.15
C THR A 486 -3.07 20.77 -2.38
N GLU A 487 -4.00 21.59 -2.86
CA GLU A 487 -4.35 22.89 -2.26
C GLU A 487 -4.60 22.83 -0.75
N GLU A 488 -5.39 21.85 -0.30
CA GLU A 488 -5.71 21.73 1.13
C GLU A 488 -4.51 21.27 1.96
N LEU A 489 -3.71 20.35 1.42
CA LEU A 489 -2.46 19.94 2.06
C LEU A 489 -1.46 21.10 2.11
N GLN A 490 -1.38 21.91 1.06
CA GLN A 490 -0.50 23.06 0.98
C GLN A 490 -0.84 24.10 2.05
N LYS A 491 -2.13 24.40 2.28
CA LYS A 491 -2.55 25.27 3.41
C LYS A 491 -2.09 24.74 4.76
N ILE A 492 -2.19 23.42 4.98
CA ILE A 492 -1.72 22.77 6.21
C ILE A 492 -0.20 22.91 6.36
N LEU A 493 0.55 22.63 5.29
CA LEU A 493 2.02 22.73 5.26
C LEU A 493 2.50 24.18 5.44
N GLU A 494 1.81 25.15 4.85
CA GLU A 494 2.10 26.58 5.03
C GLU A 494 1.85 27.03 6.49
N ALA A 495 0.73 26.61 7.08
CA ALA A 495 0.44 26.88 8.48
C ALA A 495 1.51 26.28 9.39
N LEU A 496 1.94 25.05 9.11
CA LEU A 496 2.98 24.37 9.87
C LEU A 496 4.35 25.05 9.69
N THR A 497 4.69 25.47 8.47
CA THR A 497 5.90 26.22 8.15
C THR A 497 5.96 27.52 8.96
N ARG A 498 4.86 28.30 9.01
CA ARG A 498 4.79 29.51 9.84
C ARG A 498 5.01 29.20 11.33
N ASN A 499 4.39 28.13 11.85
CA ASN A 499 4.56 27.73 13.25
C ASN A 499 6.01 27.33 13.56
N PHE A 500 6.63 26.56 12.67
CA PHE A 500 8.03 26.16 12.78
C PHE A 500 8.97 27.37 12.73
N THR A 501 8.74 28.30 11.82
CA THR A 501 9.50 29.56 11.72
C THR A 501 9.34 30.41 12.98
N ASN A 502 8.16 30.48 13.57
CA ASN A 502 7.95 31.19 14.84
C ASN A 502 8.77 30.56 15.99
N ILE A 503 8.81 29.23 16.08
CA ILE A 503 9.61 28.52 17.08
C ILE A 503 11.11 28.76 16.83
N PHE A 504 11.53 28.72 15.57
CA PHE A 504 12.91 29.03 15.17
C PHE A 504 13.34 30.41 15.66
N PHE A 505 12.55 31.46 15.37
CA PHE A 505 12.84 32.81 15.86
C PHE A 505 12.78 32.95 17.38
N ASN A 506 11.87 32.24 18.05
CA ASN A 506 11.81 32.25 19.51
C ASN A 506 13.07 31.64 20.14
N LYS A 507 13.58 30.53 19.59
CA LYS A 507 14.84 29.90 20.04
C LYS A 507 16.05 30.76 19.75
N LEU A 508 16.15 31.30 18.53
CA LEU A 508 17.18 32.28 18.16
C LEU A 508 17.19 33.46 19.13
N ARG A 509 16.03 34.08 19.36
CA ARG A 509 15.87 35.20 20.30
C ARG A 509 16.31 34.82 21.70
N THR A 510 15.92 33.65 22.19
CA THR A 510 16.29 33.17 23.54
C THR A 510 17.81 33.06 23.71
N LYS A 511 18.52 32.60 22.66
CA LYS A 511 19.98 32.48 22.66
C LYS A 511 20.71 33.81 22.48
N VAL A 512 20.17 34.68 21.63
CA VAL A 512 20.83 35.92 21.19
C VAL A 512 20.55 37.10 22.14
N GLN A 513 19.37 37.19 22.73
CA GLN A 513 18.97 38.30 23.61
C GLN A 513 19.89 38.55 24.80
N PRO A 514 20.39 37.54 25.55
CA PRO A 514 21.31 37.77 26.65
C PRO A 514 22.60 38.47 26.21
N LEU A 515 23.11 38.14 25.02
CA LEU A 515 24.32 38.75 24.45
C LEU A 515 24.03 40.19 23.99
N LEU A 516 22.90 40.42 23.32
CA LEU A 516 22.50 41.75 22.88
C LEU A 516 22.23 42.70 24.07
N LYS A 517 21.62 42.23 25.16
CA LYS A 517 21.40 43.03 26.37
C LYS A 517 22.69 43.47 27.06
N LYS A 518 23.81 42.77 26.85
CA LYS A 518 25.13 43.18 27.36
C LYS A 518 25.69 44.39 26.62
N ILE A 519 25.32 44.65 25.37
CA ILE A 519 25.86 45.76 24.55
C ILE A 519 25.85 47.06 25.36
N LEU A 520 26.95 47.82 25.32
CA LEU A 520 27.18 49.09 26.06
C LEU A 520 27.10 49.00 27.60
N THR A 521 27.11 47.81 28.21
CA THR A 521 27.32 47.66 29.67
C THR A 521 28.81 47.80 30.00
N LYS A 522 29.16 48.02 31.28
CA LYS A 522 30.58 48.04 31.68
C LYS A 522 31.27 46.73 31.32
N ASP A 523 30.58 45.62 31.54
CA ASP A 523 31.10 44.29 31.21
C ASP A 523 31.36 44.21 29.71
N TRP A 524 30.42 44.60 28.84
CA TRP A 524 30.68 44.59 27.39
C TRP A 524 31.79 45.57 26.96
N ILE A 525 31.88 46.76 27.55
CA ILE A 525 32.88 47.78 27.19
C ILE A 525 34.30 47.30 27.54
N PHE A 526 34.47 46.74 28.73
CA PHE A 526 35.78 46.34 29.26
C PHE A 526 36.07 44.84 29.14
N ALA A 527 35.10 44.05 28.65
CA ALA A 527 35.29 42.63 28.46
C ALA A 527 36.38 42.37 27.42
N ALA A 528 37.31 41.51 27.82
CA ALA A 528 38.20 40.78 26.94
C ALA A 528 37.50 39.59 26.23
N GLU A 529 36.16 39.44 26.37
CA GLU A 529 35.37 38.43 25.66
C GLU A 529 35.58 38.54 24.14
N ARG A 530 35.55 37.40 23.45
CA ARG A 530 35.75 37.35 22.01
C ARG A 530 34.63 38.10 21.27
N PRO A 531 34.96 38.96 20.29
CA PRO A 531 33.99 39.77 19.55
C PRO A 531 33.04 38.93 18.66
N ASP A 532 33.31 37.64 18.51
CA ASP A 532 32.53 36.67 17.71
C ASP A 532 31.43 35.97 18.51
N SER A 533 31.28 36.22 19.81
CA SER A 533 30.33 35.48 20.67
C SER A 533 28.88 35.61 20.19
N LEU A 534 28.49 36.83 19.77
CA LEU A 534 27.17 37.11 19.21
C LEU A 534 26.99 36.44 17.84
N ALA A 535 27.98 36.57 16.96
CA ALA A 535 27.95 35.94 15.64
C ALA A 535 27.87 34.40 15.75
N SER A 536 28.60 33.81 16.69
CA SER A 536 28.57 32.36 16.95
C SER A 536 27.19 31.89 17.42
N ALA A 537 26.52 32.67 18.29
CA ALA A 537 25.17 32.34 18.75
C ALA A 537 24.12 32.45 17.63
N VAL A 538 24.29 33.39 16.69
CA VAL A 538 23.45 33.51 15.50
C VAL A 538 23.73 32.36 14.52
N SER A 539 25.00 32.04 14.30
CA SER A 539 25.45 30.98 13.37
C SER A 539 24.87 29.61 13.70
N GLN A 540 24.69 29.27 14.99
CA GLN A 540 24.02 28.03 15.43
C GLN A 540 22.62 27.81 14.83
N PHE A 541 22.02 28.85 14.25
CA PHE A 541 20.74 28.79 13.56
C PHE A 541 20.89 29.13 12.08
N SER A 542 21.55 30.25 11.77
CA SER A 542 21.59 30.80 10.41
C SER A 542 22.39 29.95 9.43
N GLU A 543 23.43 29.24 9.88
CA GLU A 543 24.25 28.39 9.01
C GLU A 543 23.47 27.24 8.39
N HIS A 544 22.36 26.84 9.00
CA HIS A 544 21.52 25.77 8.52
C HIS A 544 20.54 26.21 7.42
N LEU A 545 20.30 27.52 7.29
CA LEU A 545 19.36 28.07 6.32
C LEU A 545 19.89 27.98 4.88
N GLN A 546 21.21 27.97 4.69
CA GLN A 546 21.84 27.74 3.38
C GLN A 546 21.55 26.35 2.80
N HIS A 547 21.09 25.42 3.64
CA HIS A 547 20.70 24.07 3.26
C HIS A 547 19.18 23.93 3.03
N MET A 548 18.44 25.05 3.01
CA MET A 548 17.05 25.10 2.61
C MET A 548 16.92 25.41 1.12
N ARG A 549 15.77 25.05 0.54
CA ARG A 549 15.46 25.37 -0.85
C ARG A 549 15.30 26.88 -1.03
N GLU A 550 15.85 27.41 -2.12
CA GLU A 550 15.65 28.81 -2.54
C GLU A 550 14.24 29.02 -3.12
N PRO A 551 13.61 30.19 -2.91
CA PRO A 551 14.11 31.39 -2.21
C PRO A 551 13.89 31.37 -0.68
N THR A 552 13.23 30.36 -0.13
CA THR A 552 12.77 30.33 1.27
C THR A 552 13.93 30.40 2.27
N GLY A 553 15.04 29.72 1.98
CA GLY A 553 16.26 29.77 2.81
C GLY A 553 16.84 31.18 2.90
N GLN A 554 17.07 31.83 1.74
CA GLN A 554 17.58 33.20 1.68
C GLN A 554 16.64 34.22 2.32
N GLU A 555 15.33 34.11 2.09
CA GLU A 555 14.32 35.00 2.72
C GLU A 555 14.38 34.92 4.25
N LEU A 556 14.41 33.71 4.82
CA LEU A 556 14.53 33.54 6.26
C LEU A 556 15.87 34.05 6.80
N LEU A 557 16.94 33.92 6.01
CA LEU A 557 18.26 34.45 6.37
C LEU A 557 18.29 35.99 6.34
N ARG A 558 17.59 36.63 5.39
CA ARG A 558 17.38 38.10 5.39
C ARG A 558 16.66 38.54 6.66
N ASP A 559 15.63 37.81 7.08
CA ASP A 559 14.87 38.10 8.30
C ASP A 559 15.73 37.95 9.56
N VAL A 560 16.58 36.91 9.63
CA VAL A 560 17.56 36.74 10.71
C VAL A 560 18.55 37.91 10.74
N HIS A 561 19.10 38.30 9.58
CA HIS A 561 20.04 39.41 9.49
C HIS A 561 19.41 40.72 9.97
N LYS A 562 18.23 41.05 9.44
CA LYS A 562 17.47 42.24 9.83
C LYS A 562 17.11 42.22 11.32
N TYR A 563 16.68 41.08 11.86
CA TYR A 563 16.36 40.93 13.29
C TYR A 563 17.57 41.27 14.18
N VAL A 564 18.73 40.71 13.90
CA VAL A 564 19.92 40.90 14.75
C VAL A 564 20.40 42.35 14.70
N VAL A 565 20.44 42.97 13.52
CA VAL A 565 20.86 44.38 13.35
C VAL A 565 19.87 45.31 14.05
N LYS A 566 18.57 45.10 13.85
CA LYS A 566 17.49 45.86 14.50
C LYS A 566 17.63 45.83 16.02
N GLU A 567 17.78 44.64 16.59
CA GLU A 567 17.91 44.47 18.03
C GLU A 567 19.23 45.06 18.55
N TYR A 568 20.33 44.93 17.80
CA TYR A 568 21.61 45.56 18.13
C TYR A 568 21.45 47.08 18.28
N ILE A 569 20.88 47.73 17.26
CA ILE A 569 20.63 49.18 17.26
C ILE A 569 19.69 49.56 18.40
N MET A 570 18.63 48.80 18.64
CA MET A 570 17.69 49.05 19.73
C MET A 570 18.39 49.02 21.10
N GLN A 571 19.34 48.11 21.32
CA GLN A 571 20.13 48.10 22.57
C GLN A 571 21.07 49.29 22.68
N VAL A 572 21.60 49.78 21.56
CA VAL A 572 22.48 50.95 21.49
C VAL A 572 21.73 52.24 21.84
N ILE A 573 20.56 52.47 21.23
CA ILE A 573 19.82 53.73 21.39
C ILE A 573 19.04 53.86 22.71
N LYS A 574 19.06 52.84 23.58
CA LYS A 574 18.45 52.90 24.91
C LYS A 574 19.08 54.03 25.75
N PRO A 575 18.29 54.73 26.59
CA PRO A 575 18.83 55.78 27.46
C PRO A 575 19.93 55.25 28.40
N ARG A 576 21.13 55.85 28.36
CA ARG A 576 22.28 55.45 29.18
C ARG A 576 23.01 56.63 29.82
N ARG A 577 23.89 56.34 30.79
CA ARG A 577 24.80 57.32 31.39
C ARG A 577 25.80 57.83 30.35
N LYS A 578 26.23 59.09 30.51
CA LYS A 578 27.25 59.70 29.64
C LYS A 578 28.59 58.95 29.77
N MET A 579 29.21 58.65 28.63
CA MET A 579 30.53 58.03 28.53
C MET A 579 31.62 59.09 28.37
N ASN A 580 32.83 58.84 28.89
CA ASN A 580 33.99 59.70 28.67
C ASN A 580 34.52 59.54 27.22
N ARG A 581 35.61 60.23 26.87
CA ARG A 581 36.10 60.22 25.49
C ARG A 581 36.72 58.89 25.10
N GLU A 582 37.51 58.32 25.99
CA GLU A 582 38.25 57.08 25.79
C GLU A 582 37.29 55.91 25.63
N THR A 583 36.28 55.81 26.51
CA THR A 583 35.21 54.81 26.44
C THR A 583 34.41 54.92 25.14
N ARG A 584 34.11 56.13 24.65
CA ARG A 584 33.38 56.28 23.37
C ARG A 584 34.18 55.78 22.17
N GLN A 585 35.49 55.97 22.17
CA GLN A 585 36.37 55.46 21.13
C GLN A 585 36.39 53.92 21.15
N GLN A 586 36.55 53.32 22.33
CA GLN A 586 36.52 51.87 22.52
C GLN A 586 35.16 51.27 22.10
N VAL A 587 34.06 51.92 22.47
CA VAL A 587 32.70 51.53 22.05
C VAL A 587 32.55 51.56 20.54
N SER A 588 32.99 52.64 19.89
CA SER A 588 32.92 52.79 18.42
C SER A 588 33.72 51.70 17.72
N GLU A 589 34.96 51.44 18.13
CA GLU A 589 35.82 50.39 17.57
C GLU A 589 35.19 49.00 17.74
N LYS A 590 34.67 48.71 18.94
CA LYS A 590 34.03 47.42 19.23
C LYS A 590 32.73 47.21 18.44
N MET A 591 31.87 48.23 18.35
CA MET A 591 30.67 48.17 17.52
C MET A 591 31.01 47.91 16.05
N ASN A 592 32.00 48.63 15.51
CA ASN A 592 32.45 48.44 14.14
C ASN A 592 33.00 47.03 13.90
N GLN A 593 33.75 46.49 14.86
CA GLN A 593 34.29 45.14 14.74
C GLN A 593 33.20 44.06 14.82
N GLU A 594 32.30 44.14 15.80
CA GLU A 594 31.18 43.20 15.94
C GLU A 594 30.26 43.23 14.72
N ALA A 595 29.92 44.42 14.21
CA ALA A 595 29.06 44.59 13.03
C ALA A 595 29.66 43.91 11.79
N ARG A 596 30.97 44.06 11.54
CA ARG A 596 31.66 43.40 10.42
C ARG A 596 31.66 41.88 10.56
N ILE A 597 31.95 41.36 11.75
CA ILE A 597 31.96 39.92 11.99
C ILE A 597 30.57 39.33 11.74
N LEU A 598 29.53 39.99 12.26
CA LEU A 598 28.14 39.56 12.09
C LEU A 598 27.70 39.58 10.63
N ASN A 599 27.92 40.71 9.94
CA ASN A 599 27.53 40.89 8.56
C ASN A 599 28.24 39.88 7.66
N ASN A 600 29.58 39.82 7.72
CA ASN A 600 30.35 38.92 6.86
C ASN A 600 29.92 37.46 7.05
N MET A 601 29.70 37.02 8.29
CA MET A 601 29.21 35.67 8.57
C MET A 601 27.84 35.38 7.92
N LEU A 602 26.90 36.32 7.99
CA LEU A 602 25.57 36.14 7.39
C LEU A 602 25.60 36.23 5.85
N ILE A 603 26.45 37.10 5.29
CA ILE A 603 26.67 37.19 3.84
C ILE A 603 27.32 35.90 3.32
N ASP A 604 28.33 35.38 4.02
CA ASP A 604 28.99 34.10 3.68
C ASP A 604 28.01 32.92 3.71
N GLN A 605 26.97 33.00 4.54
CA GLN A 605 25.88 32.01 4.63
C GLN A 605 24.77 32.21 3.58
N GLY A 606 24.84 33.25 2.75
CA GLY A 606 23.90 33.49 1.64
C GLY A 606 22.94 34.67 1.82
N SER A 607 23.09 35.47 2.88
CA SER A 607 22.33 36.72 3.02
C SER A 607 22.79 37.72 1.96
N ASP A 608 21.87 38.52 1.45
CA ASP A 608 22.15 39.64 0.55
C ASP A 608 21.78 40.99 1.18
N SER A 609 21.53 41.01 2.50
CA SER A 609 21.19 42.23 3.25
C SER A 609 22.41 43.05 3.69
N ASP A 610 23.46 43.14 2.87
CA ASP A 610 24.70 43.89 3.17
C ASP A 610 24.43 45.39 3.43
N TRP A 611 23.32 45.89 2.88
CA TRP A 611 22.80 47.24 3.14
C TRP A 611 22.49 47.51 4.63
N LEU A 612 22.45 46.49 5.49
CA LEU A 612 22.27 46.66 6.94
C LEU A 612 23.55 47.02 7.69
N LEU A 613 24.73 46.67 7.15
CA LEU A 613 26.02 46.92 7.80
C LEU A 613 26.29 48.41 8.07
N PRO A 614 26.06 49.35 7.11
CA PRO A 614 26.30 50.76 7.34
C PRO A 614 25.55 51.36 8.54
N ALA A 615 24.37 50.82 8.91
CA ALA A 615 23.56 51.35 10.00
C ALA A 615 24.32 51.38 11.33
N ILE A 616 25.00 50.28 11.68
CA ILE A 616 25.77 50.19 12.91
C ILE A 616 27.05 51.02 12.79
N HIS A 617 27.69 51.03 11.62
CA HIS A 617 28.89 51.83 11.35
C HIS A 617 28.65 53.33 11.53
N HIS A 618 27.61 53.87 10.92
CA HIS A 618 27.23 55.28 11.06
C HIS A 618 26.98 55.66 12.53
N ILE A 619 26.26 54.82 13.28
CA ILE A 619 26.00 55.07 14.71
C ILE A 619 27.31 55.02 15.51
N ALA A 620 28.18 54.04 15.26
CA ALA A 620 29.47 53.89 15.91
C ALA A 620 30.38 55.10 15.62
N ASP A 621 30.42 55.58 14.39
CA ASP A 621 31.24 56.71 13.97
C ASP A 621 30.77 58.02 14.61
N ILE A 622 29.44 58.23 14.70
CA ILE A 622 28.87 59.35 15.47
C ILE A 622 29.31 59.30 16.94
N ILE A 623 29.30 58.11 17.57
CA ILE A 623 29.68 57.92 18.99
C ILE A 623 31.18 58.20 19.21
N GLY A 624 32.04 57.69 18.32
CA GLY A 624 33.50 57.78 18.43
C GLY A 624 34.10 59.13 18.03
N GLU A 625 33.44 59.88 17.12
CA GLU A 625 34.03 61.06 16.49
C GLU A 625 34.42 62.16 17.49
N LYS A 626 35.64 62.67 17.35
CA LYS A 626 36.25 63.70 18.21
C LYS A 626 35.87 65.11 17.76
N LYS A 627 35.82 65.34 16.44
CA LYS A 627 35.54 66.64 15.81
C LYS A 627 34.04 66.86 15.69
N LYS A 628 33.56 67.90 16.36
CA LYS A 628 32.11 68.15 16.47
C LYS A 628 31.46 68.55 15.13
N ASP A 629 32.23 69.01 14.16
CA ASP A 629 31.73 69.38 12.83
C ASP A 629 31.50 68.14 11.97
N LYS A 630 32.38 67.14 12.06
CA LYS A 630 32.25 65.83 11.39
C LYS A 630 31.05 65.01 11.86
N ILE A 631 30.61 65.19 13.11
CA ILE A 631 29.39 64.55 13.62
C ILE A 631 28.17 64.92 12.76
N LYS A 632 28.12 66.13 12.19
CA LYS A 632 27.01 66.54 11.31
C LYS A 632 27.03 65.79 9.99
N GLU A 633 28.22 65.51 9.46
CA GLU A 633 28.42 64.76 8.21
C GLU A 633 27.92 63.33 8.40
N TYR A 634 28.36 62.63 9.44
CA TYR A 634 27.88 61.26 9.73
C TYR A 634 26.38 61.17 10.02
N VAL A 635 25.79 62.18 10.68
CA VAL A 635 24.32 62.22 10.87
C VAL A 635 23.61 62.38 9.53
N LYS A 636 24.16 63.20 8.63
CA LYS A 636 23.60 63.39 7.28
C LYS A 636 23.70 62.09 6.48
N GLU A 637 24.85 61.43 6.49
CA GLU A 637 25.06 60.13 5.82
C GLU A 637 24.09 59.07 6.35
N LEU A 638 23.94 58.94 7.68
CA LEU A 638 22.95 58.04 8.29
C LEU A 638 21.52 58.30 7.81
N CYS A 639 21.11 59.56 7.72
CA CYS A 639 19.76 59.92 7.26
C CYS A 639 19.58 59.77 5.74
N GLN A 640 20.67 59.82 4.96
CA GLN A 640 20.63 59.57 3.52
C GLN A 640 20.52 58.09 3.21
N ASP A 641 21.30 57.25 3.90
CA ASP A 641 21.31 55.80 3.69
C ASP A 641 20.05 55.13 4.28
N TYR A 642 19.48 55.70 5.36
CA TYR A 642 18.29 55.18 6.03
C TYR A 642 17.23 56.28 6.17
N PRO A 643 16.45 56.57 5.11
CA PRO A 643 15.48 57.66 5.11
C PRO A 643 14.29 57.41 6.06
N ASP A 644 14.07 56.17 6.49
CA ASP A 644 13.04 55.78 7.46
C ASP A 644 13.42 56.08 8.92
N ILE A 645 14.61 56.66 9.16
CA ILE A 645 15.06 57.08 10.49
C ILE A 645 14.26 58.30 11.01
N ARG A 646 13.69 58.14 12.20
CA ARG A 646 12.94 59.20 12.88
C ARG A 646 13.85 60.10 13.74
N LYS A 647 13.40 61.33 13.99
CA LYS A 647 14.13 62.35 14.77
C LYS A 647 14.55 61.84 16.15
N GLU A 648 13.70 61.02 16.76
CA GLU A 648 13.91 60.43 18.08
C GLU A 648 15.12 59.48 18.10
N HIS A 649 15.32 58.70 17.03
CA HIS A 649 16.49 57.82 16.91
C HIS A 649 17.78 58.64 16.85
N VAL A 650 17.81 59.68 16.00
CA VAL A 650 18.97 60.58 15.86
C VAL A 650 19.29 61.27 17.19
N LEU A 651 18.26 61.78 17.88
CA LEU A 651 18.43 62.43 19.16
C LEU A 651 18.97 61.47 20.24
N ALA A 652 18.60 60.20 20.20
CA ALA A 652 19.09 59.18 21.14
C ALA A 652 20.56 58.83 20.88
N VAL A 653 20.95 58.66 19.62
CA VAL A 653 22.36 58.47 19.24
C VAL A 653 23.21 59.66 19.68
N LEU A 654 22.75 60.89 19.44
CA LEU A 654 23.45 62.11 19.88
C LEU A 654 23.46 62.27 21.41
N ALA A 655 22.44 61.76 22.11
CA ALA A 655 22.41 61.70 23.57
C ALA A 655 23.49 60.76 24.10
N LEU A 656 23.60 59.57 23.53
CA LEU A 656 24.61 58.57 23.86
C LEU A 656 26.03 59.10 23.61
N ARG A 657 26.22 59.88 22.54
CA ARG A 657 27.47 60.63 22.28
C ARG A 657 27.83 61.62 23.39
N GLY A 658 26.87 62.04 24.21
CA GLY A 658 27.06 62.95 25.35
C GLY A 658 26.91 64.44 25.00
N LEU A 659 26.23 64.78 23.90
CA LEU A 659 26.00 66.16 23.50
C LEU A 659 24.86 66.81 24.32
N GLY A 660 25.05 68.09 24.70
CA GLY A 660 24.02 68.88 25.38
C GLY A 660 22.79 69.17 24.50
N HIS A 661 21.65 69.50 25.11
CA HIS A 661 20.37 69.69 24.42
C HIS A 661 20.42 70.68 23.25
N THR A 662 20.96 71.89 23.47
CA THR A 662 21.08 72.94 22.45
C THR A 662 21.87 72.48 21.22
N ARG A 663 22.94 71.71 21.44
CA ARG A 663 23.79 71.22 20.36
C ARG A 663 23.16 70.06 19.60
N ARG A 664 22.46 69.16 20.29
CA ARG A 664 21.65 68.12 19.65
C ARG A 664 20.59 68.75 18.73
N ALA A 665 19.88 69.77 19.21
CA ALA A 665 18.90 70.50 18.42
C ALA A 665 19.52 71.26 17.23
N ALA A 666 20.76 71.73 17.33
CA ALA A 666 21.46 72.39 16.23
C ALA A 666 21.92 71.40 15.15
N ILE A 667 22.47 70.24 15.55
CA ILE A 667 22.86 69.17 14.62
C ILE A 667 21.63 68.58 13.94
N LEU A 668 20.55 68.33 14.69
CA LEU A 668 19.30 67.84 14.12
C LEU A 668 18.75 68.82 13.07
N ARG A 669 18.69 70.13 13.35
CA ARG A 669 18.21 71.13 12.39
C ARG A 669 19.05 71.26 11.11
N GLN A 670 20.32 70.88 11.15
CA GLN A 670 21.26 71.05 10.03
C GLN A 670 21.55 69.75 9.28
N GLY A 671 21.43 68.60 9.95
CA GLY A 671 21.73 67.28 9.39
C GLY A 671 20.49 66.43 9.12
N TYR A 672 19.35 66.75 9.73
CA TYR A 672 18.09 66.03 9.50
C TYR A 672 17.19 66.85 8.56
N HIS A 673 17.14 66.43 7.30
CA HIS A 673 16.11 66.84 6.38
C HIS A 673 15.14 65.68 6.26
N ALA A 674 13.88 65.88 6.67
CA ALA A 674 12.85 64.88 6.43
C ALA A 674 12.72 64.72 4.91
N LEU A 675 13.15 63.60 4.35
CA LEU A 675 12.73 63.22 3.02
C LEU A 675 11.26 62.78 3.13
N GLU A 676 10.39 63.40 2.33
CA GLU A 676 9.06 62.85 2.08
C GLU A 676 9.26 61.43 1.50
N SER A 677 8.49 60.48 2.04
CA SER A 677 8.51 59.07 1.63
C SER A 677 8.47 58.96 0.11
N PRO A 678 9.41 58.24 -0.54
CA PRO A 678 9.30 57.97 -1.96
C PRO A 678 8.01 57.21 -2.20
N ASP A 679 7.09 57.82 -2.94
CA ASP A 679 5.87 57.20 -3.38
C ASP A 679 6.25 56.01 -4.30
N GLY A 680 5.94 54.79 -3.89
CA GLY A 680 5.81 53.65 -4.80
C GLY A 680 7.05 52.82 -5.20
N GLY A 681 8.06 52.67 -4.35
CA GLY A 681 9.11 51.63 -4.53
C GLY A 681 9.29 50.76 -3.28
N GLU A 682 9.61 49.47 -3.44
CA GLU A 682 10.01 48.57 -2.34
C GLU A 682 11.31 49.07 -1.67
N CYS A 683 11.21 50.13 -0.87
CA CYS A 683 12.33 50.64 -0.12
C CYS A 683 12.50 49.78 1.13
N SER A 684 13.66 49.13 1.28
CA SER A 684 13.98 48.32 2.45
C SER A 684 13.89 49.15 3.73
N THR A 685 13.08 48.70 4.70
CA THR A 685 12.84 49.40 5.98
C THR A 685 13.70 48.80 7.10
N LEU A 686 14.24 49.64 7.99
CA LEU A 686 14.99 49.23 9.18
C LEU A 686 14.54 50.01 10.42
N PHE A 687 14.72 51.35 10.40
CA PHE A 687 14.39 52.21 11.54
C PHE A 687 12.90 52.42 11.73
N ALA A 688 12.08 52.27 10.69
CA ALA A 688 10.62 52.28 10.82
C ALA A 688 10.15 51.25 11.85
N GLU A 689 10.82 50.10 11.91
CA GLU A 689 10.45 48.98 12.77
C GLU A 689 11.12 48.99 14.16
N ILE A 690 12.13 49.85 14.37
CA ILE A 690 12.77 50.04 15.68
C ILE A 690 11.92 51.02 16.48
N ASP A 691 11.57 50.71 17.72
CA ASP A 691 10.81 51.64 18.56
C ASP A 691 11.64 52.87 18.92
N ALA A 692 11.03 54.05 18.77
CA ALA A 692 11.65 55.31 19.14
C ALA A 692 11.83 55.37 20.68
N PRO A 693 13.05 55.60 21.19
CA PRO A 693 13.25 55.73 22.62
C PRO A 693 12.54 56.98 23.14
N LEU A 694 11.81 56.84 24.25
CA LEU A 694 11.25 57.97 24.99
C LEU A 694 12.40 58.79 25.57
N ILE A 695 12.83 59.81 24.82
CA ILE A 695 13.78 60.79 25.33
C ILE A 695 12.98 61.66 26.30
N VAL A 696 12.97 61.26 27.58
CA VAL A 696 12.43 62.11 28.63
C VAL A 696 13.28 63.37 28.63
N SER A 697 12.67 64.46 28.20
CA SER A 697 13.17 65.82 28.36
C SER A 697 13.17 66.17 29.85
N CYS A 698 14.06 65.55 30.63
CA CYS A 698 14.35 66.04 31.96
C CYS A 698 15.24 67.28 31.82
N PHE A 699 14.68 68.38 32.34
CA PHE A 699 15.12 69.76 32.43
C PHE A 699 16.63 70.01 32.55
#